data_AF-Q01V58-F1
#
_entry.id   AF-Q01V58-F1
#
_cell.length_a   1.000
_cell.length_b   1.000
_cell.length_c   1.000
_cell.angle_alpha   90.00
_cell.angle_beta   90.00
_cell.angle_gamma   90.00
#
_symmetry.space_group_name_H-M   'P 1'
#
loop_
_entity.id
_entity.type
_entity.pdbx_description
1 polymer ?
#
loop_
_entity_poly.entity_id
_entity_poly.type
_entity_poly.pdbx_seq_one_letter_code
_entity_poly.pdbx_strand_id
1 'polypeptide(L)'
;MRPGSIVMLGIGVCLVPLHAQDCAAVARILPAGTVSGTLADGQCQLSDGTPYLPFRLDLPVRGKIKIALTGSSSGSPSDLGLILRDAAGTRIDSGTAIARPIEAGSYTVLLNGSKPGQTGDYNITTAFTAESGMLCGNFPNLGRRQVARGMLPGSNCQAPDGTPYEAYTLTTDGAGTLTVTVDSTDFTPVIAVRSSDGHVIAMPAASPVNVLVNGDSQYLVVISSGDKSGTYTITTSFQAGDTETCRSKKTFTGPDSDTNTIGADSCFLTIAGSGDQSYYNYYNVTVGSSGLVRATVTSGDFNATVNLLDADGYLLASDAGSGGFDAQFNSISGLRAQLPAGNYRLQVFSDVPSGGAYSLQYSFTAGNPKPCTPATLNFGDLPAGTLNADSCRSSYGIADIYTVAVPGWGTVDFDMSTASFNTSLVIRDAKDNLIVRNDEVDGVSDSHITADLPAGTYTIVAAASSGSGNYRLAVKFTPHDALPCTYVQALDLNGGFIQRLGRGSCRASNGQPVDYYSFTLAADSLVLAVMTSSEVDGFLTLTDAAGNVLRTDDNSYGSNDPLIVQYLPAGSYQLAARDSSSTAGGLYEIDLRTTEGARPPFCMPKATMAQGATATGEIRYTGCQYGDNTFADLYQLTLTADGQVDIRLDSSDFDAYLILLDAKGAEMDEDDDSGGNTNARLTRALAAGTYTIVVKPFGDYRDQGKYTLSVK
;
A
#
# COMPACT_ATOMS: atom_id res chain seq x y z
N MET A 1 7.05 20.48 27.96
CA MET A 1 6.87 20.65 26.50
C MET A 1 7.32 19.34 25.88
N ARG A 2 6.37 18.51 25.46
CA ARG A 2 6.63 17.23 24.80
C ARG A 2 6.92 17.53 23.31
N PRO A 3 7.92 16.93 22.66
CA PRO A 3 8.07 17.03 21.22
C PRO A 3 6.89 16.29 20.56
N GLY A 4 6.28 16.93 19.57
CA GLY A 4 5.12 16.41 18.86
C GLY A 4 5.51 15.23 17.98
N SER A 5 4.70 14.18 18.02
CA SER A 5 4.77 13.05 17.08
C SER A 5 4.56 13.55 15.65
N ILE A 6 5.50 13.21 14.76
CA ILE A 6 5.43 13.46 13.33
C ILE A 6 4.36 12.53 12.75
N VAL A 7 3.24 13.09 12.30
CA VAL A 7 2.27 12.38 11.48
C VAL A 7 2.78 12.43 10.04
N MET A 8 3.46 11.38 9.57
CA MET A 8 3.67 11.17 8.14
C MET A 8 2.31 10.83 7.52
N LEU A 9 1.60 11.81 6.98
CA LEU A 9 0.43 11.58 6.13
C LEU A 9 0.84 11.73 4.67
N GLY A 10 1.31 10.63 4.08
CA GLY A 10 1.29 10.44 2.64
C GLY A 10 0.19 9.43 2.34
N ILE A 11 -0.97 9.87 1.86
CA ILE A 11 -1.92 8.98 1.19
C ILE A 11 -1.34 8.69 -0.20
N GLY A 12 -0.36 7.81 -0.18
CA GLY A 12 0.19 7.07 -1.29
C GLY A 12 0.64 5.77 -0.65
N VAL A 13 0.01 4.66 -1.06
CA VAL A 13 0.22 3.30 -0.54
C VAL A 13 1.62 3.16 0.03
N CYS A 14 1.72 2.94 1.34
CA CYS A 14 2.94 3.01 2.13
C CYS A 14 3.94 1.93 1.66
N LEU A 15 4.63 2.22 0.56
CA LEU A 15 5.83 1.51 0.16
C LEU A 15 6.93 1.98 1.09
N VAL A 16 7.61 1.03 1.71
CA VAL A 16 8.79 1.32 2.52
C VAL A 16 9.76 2.17 1.66
N PRO A 17 10.24 3.34 2.15
CA PRO A 17 11.11 4.20 1.37
C PRO A 17 12.37 3.42 0.97
N LEU A 18 12.64 3.33 -0.33
CA LEU A 18 13.86 2.77 -0.88
C LEU A 18 15.03 3.65 -0.51
N HIS A 19 16.15 3.02 -0.21
CA HIS A 19 17.42 3.72 -0.06
C HIS A 19 18.46 3.05 -0.96
N ALA A 20 19.55 3.75 -1.27
CA ALA A 20 20.56 3.55 -2.33
C ALA A 20 21.01 2.12 -2.73
N GLN A 21 20.65 1.07 -2.01
CA GLN A 21 21.09 -0.30 -2.22
C GLN A 21 19.96 -1.24 -2.63
N ASP A 22 18.71 -0.84 -2.36
CA ASP A 22 17.53 -1.43 -2.95
C ASP A 22 17.20 -0.71 -4.25
N CYS A 23 16.82 -1.48 -5.26
CA CYS A 23 16.40 -0.88 -6.51
C CYS A 23 14.94 -0.54 -6.51
N ALA A 24 14.65 0.66 -6.99
CA ALA A 24 13.28 1.13 -7.09
C ALA A 24 12.48 0.34 -8.13
N ALA A 25 11.30 -0.14 -7.71
CA ALA A 25 10.29 -0.74 -8.58
C ALA A 25 9.57 0.33 -9.42
N VAL A 26 10.31 1.02 -10.30
CA VAL A 26 9.73 2.07 -11.15
C VAL A 26 8.99 1.49 -12.36
N ALA A 27 9.34 0.28 -12.78
CA ALA A 27 8.68 -0.40 -13.86
C ALA A 27 7.41 -1.08 -13.33
N ARG A 28 6.31 -0.95 -14.07
CA ARG A 28 5.02 -1.53 -13.70
C ARG A 28 4.70 -2.79 -14.51
N ILE A 29 4.02 -3.72 -13.87
CA ILE A 29 3.32 -4.83 -14.52
C ILE A 29 1.83 -4.62 -14.30
N LEU A 30 1.04 -4.70 -15.38
CA LEU A 30 -0.41 -4.60 -15.29
C LEU A 30 -1.02 -5.84 -14.63
N PRO A 31 -2.18 -5.74 -13.95
CA PRO A 31 -2.90 -6.92 -13.43
C PRO A 31 -3.19 -7.97 -14.50
N ALA A 32 -3.49 -7.52 -15.71
CA ALA A 32 -3.58 -8.33 -16.91
C ALA A 32 -2.65 -7.74 -17.99
N GLY A 33 -1.56 -8.42 -18.31
CA GLY A 33 -0.57 -7.87 -19.22
C GLY A 33 0.63 -8.77 -19.46
N THR A 34 1.62 -8.19 -20.14
CA THR A 34 2.87 -8.88 -20.48
C THR A 34 4.02 -7.88 -20.45
N VAL A 35 5.12 -8.27 -19.81
CA VAL A 35 6.37 -7.51 -19.76
C VAL A 35 7.51 -8.44 -20.12
N SER A 36 8.37 -8.02 -21.04
CA SER A 36 9.52 -8.82 -21.51
C SER A 36 10.79 -7.98 -21.50
N GLY A 37 11.94 -8.64 -21.35
CA GLY A 37 13.23 -7.98 -21.34
C GLY A 37 14.36 -8.97 -21.04
N THR A 38 15.48 -8.46 -20.55
CA THR A 38 16.65 -9.28 -20.18
C THR A 38 17.12 -8.90 -18.77
N LEU A 39 17.29 -9.90 -17.90
CA LEU A 39 18.02 -9.75 -16.64
C LEU A 39 19.50 -9.82 -16.94
N ALA A 40 20.23 -8.73 -16.72
CA ALA A 40 21.67 -8.62 -16.96
C ALA A 40 22.45 -8.59 -15.64
N ASP A 41 23.74 -8.92 -15.70
CA ASP A 41 24.62 -9.02 -14.52
C ASP A 41 24.87 -7.65 -13.85
N GLY A 42 24.73 -6.56 -14.62
CA GLY A 42 24.85 -5.18 -14.13
C GLY A 42 23.60 -4.62 -13.45
N GLN A 43 22.59 -5.45 -13.19
CA GLN A 43 21.39 -5.05 -12.46
C GLN A 43 21.61 -5.09 -10.95
N CYS A 44 20.55 -4.84 -10.20
CA CYS A 44 20.48 -4.88 -8.75
C CYS A 44 20.83 -6.27 -8.25
N GLN A 45 21.45 -6.37 -7.07
CA GLN A 45 21.83 -7.65 -6.47
C GLN A 45 21.20 -7.78 -5.09
N LEU A 46 20.67 -8.96 -4.80
CA LEU A 46 20.27 -9.35 -3.45
C LEU A 46 21.52 -9.64 -2.60
N SER A 47 21.37 -9.74 -1.28
CA SER A 47 22.46 -10.01 -0.35
C SER A 47 23.19 -11.33 -0.61
N ASP A 48 22.55 -12.33 -1.23
CA ASP A 48 23.21 -13.57 -1.67
C ASP A 48 23.93 -13.45 -3.02
N GLY A 49 23.95 -12.26 -3.62
CA GLY A 49 24.64 -11.94 -4.87
C GLY A 49 23.84 -12.24 -6.13
N THR A 50 22.58 -12.69 -6.04
CA THR A 50 21.78 -12.93 -7.26
C THR A 50 21.26 -11.63 -7.87
N PRO A 51 21.37 -11.45 -9.20
CA PRO A 51 20.83 -10.27 -9.85
C PRO A 51 19.31 -10.29 -9.86
N TYR A 52 18.67 -9.13 -9.76
CA TYR A 52 17.21 -9.00 -9.81
C TYR A 52 16.72 -7.74 -10.52
N LEU A 53 15.47 -7.77 -10.96
CA LEU A 53 14.70 -6.63 -11.44
C LEU A 53 13.38 -6.53 -10.67
N PRO A 54 13.10 -5.38 -10.03
CA PRO A 54 11.84 -5.17 -9.32
C PRO A 54 10.79 -4.54 -10.24
N PHE A 55 9.56 -5.05 -10.15
CA PHE A 55 8.38 -4.50 -10.81
C PHE A 55 7.28 -4.21 -9.80
N ARG A 56 6.56 -3.11 -9.99
CA ARG A 56 5.38 -2.76 -9.23
C ARG A 56 4.14 -3.41 -9.85
N LEU A 57 3.28 -3.97 -9.01
CA LEU A 57 1.96 -4.50 -9.38
C LEU A 57 0.92 -3.91 -8.43
N ASP A 58 0.02 -3.10 -8.95
CA ASP A 58 -1.08 -2.50 -8.18
C ASP A 58 -2.40 -3.19 -8.52
N LEU A 59 -3.11 -3.64 -7.49
CA LEU A 59 -4.38 -4.33 -7.60
C LEU A 59 -5.49 -3.44 -6.99
N PRO A 60 -6.40 -2.86 -7.79
CA PRO A 60 -7.40 -1.92 -7.29
C PRO A 60 -8.52 -2.57 -6.48
N VAL A 61 -8.59 -3.89 -6.54
CA VAL A 61 -9.56 -4.73 -5.85
C VAL A 61 -8.90 -6.07 -5.57
N ARG A 62 -9.35 -6.76 -4.53
CA ARG A 62 -8.88 -8.12 -4.21
C ARG A 62 -9.41 -9.14 -5.20
N GLY A 63 -8.72 -10.27 -5.34
CA GLY A 63 -9.12 -11.28 -6.32
C GLY A 63 -8.14 -12.43 -6.44
N LYS A 64 -8.01 -13.00 -7.64
CA LYS A 64 -7.08 -14.09 -7.96
C LYS A 64 -6.07 -13.61 -9.00
N ILE A 65 -4.79 -13.68 -8.65
CA ILE A 65 -3.68 -13.36 -9.55
C ILE A 65 -3.04 -14.63 -10.11
N LYS A 66 -2.62 -14.56 -11.37
CA LYS A 66 -1.70 -15.50 -12.00
C LYS A 66 -0.54 -14.71 -12.58
N ILE A 67 0.68 -15.09 -12.22
CA ILE A 67 1.93 -14.54 -12.75
C ILE A 67 2.72 -15.73 -13.28
N ALA A 68 3.08 -15.72 -14.56
CA ALA A 68 3.85 -16.78 -15.17
C ALA A 68 5.09 -16.22 -15.85
N LEU A 69 6.22 -16.85 -15.60
CA LEU A 69 7.51 -16.55 -16.21
C LEU A 69 7.78 -17.55 -17.35
N THR A 70 8.02 -17.01 -18.54
CA THR A 70 8.46 -17.75 -19.72
C THR A 70 9.73 -17.11 -20.26
N GLY A 71 10.67 -17.90 -20.80
CA GLY A 71 11.98 -17.41 -21.22
C GLY A 71 13.11 -18.07 -20.42
N SER A 72 13.85 -18.93 -21.10
CA SER A 72 15.16 -19.44 -20.66
C SER A 72 15.94 -19.76 -21.93
N SER A 73 16.72 -18.80 -22.42
CA SER A 73 17.58 -18.97 -23.59
C SER A 73 18.89 -19.71 -23.27
N SER A 74 19.04 -20.31 -22.09
CA SER A 74 20.21 -21.14 -21.72
C SER A 74 19.96 -22.65 -21.72
N GLY A 75 18.76 -23.13 -22.05
CA GLY A 75 18.49 -24.57 -22.24
C GLY A 75 18.27 -25.38 -20.95
N SER A 76 18.04 -24.73 -19.80
CA SER A 76 17.58 -25.39 -18.57
C SER A 76 16.31 -24.70 -18.02
N PRO A 77 15.30 -25.44 -17.54
CA PRO A 77 14.01 -24.87 -17.12
C PRO A 77 14.00 -24.06 -15.79
N SER A 78 15.14 -23.66 -15.20
CA SER A 78 15.13 -23.06 -13.84
C SER A 78 16.22 -22.01 -13.55
N ASP A 79 16.58 -21.17 -14.53
CA ASP A 79 17.62 -20.16 -14.33
C ASP A 79 17.10 -18.86 -13.70
N LEU A 80 15.83 -18.53 -13.94
CA LEU A 80 15.15 -17.36 -13.39
C LEU A 80 13.94 -17.79 -12.56
N GLY A 81 13.57 -16.97 -11.58
CA GLY A 81 12.39 -17.16 -10.76
C GLY A 81 11.73 -15.83 -10.38
N LEU A 82 10.49 -15.91 -9.91
CA LEU A 82 9.73 -14.79 -9.40
C LEU A 82 9.65 -14.86 -7.87
N ILE A 83 9.69 -13.69 -7.23
CA ILE A 83 9.34 -13.52 -5.82
C ILE A 83 8.30 -12.41 -5.76
N LEU A 84 7.11 -12.72 -5.26
CA LEU A 84 6.06 -11.74 -4.99
C LEU A 84 6.18 -11.29 -3.54
N ARG A 85 6.27 -9.97 -3.33
CA ARG A 85 6.32 -9.34 -2.01
C ARG A 85 5.17 -8.36 -1.82
N ASP A 86 4.72 -8.22 -0.58
CA ASP A 86 3.87 -7.10 -0.16
C ASP A 86 4.66 -5.78 -0.07
N ALA A 87 3.99 -4.72 0.37
CA ALA A 87 4.59 -3.40 0.53
C ALA A 87 5.69 -3.35 1.62
N ALA A 88 5.64 -4.23 2.63
CA ALA A 88 6.63 -4.33 3.70
C ALA A 88 7.90 -5.10 3.28
N GLY A 89 7.84 -5.82 2.15
CA GLY A 89 8.93 -6.65 1.64
C GLY A 89 8.87 -8.11 2.11
N THR A 90 7.77 -8.52 2.73
CA THR A 90 7.55 -9.92 3.12
C THR A 90 7.22 -10.73 1.87
N ARG A 91 7.78 -11.94 1.77
CA ARG A 91 7.46 -12.83 0.65
C ARG A 91 6.05 -13.39 0.80
N ILE A 92 5.21 -13.10 -0.19
CA ILE A 92 3.89 -13.70 -0.35
C ILE A 92 4.00 -15.07 -1.02
N ASP A 93 4.73 -15.16 -2.14
CA ASP A 93 4.94 -16.42 -2.87
C ASP A 93 6.19 -16.33 -3.76
N SER A 94 6.69 -17.46 -4.27
CA SER A 94 7.81 -17.51 -5.21
C SER A 94 7.79 -18.75 -6.09
N GLY A 95 8.31 -18.64 -7.31
CA GLY A 95 8.40 -19.73 -8.27
C GLY A 95 8.51 -19.24 -9.70
N THR A 96 8.39 -20.14 -10.68
CA THR A 96 8.27 -19.77 -12.10
C THR A 96 6.83 -19.46 -12.50
N ALA A 97 5.87 -19.87 -11.67
CA ALA A 97 4.47 -19.51 -11.77
C ALA A 97 3.89 -19.30 -10.36
N ILE A 98 3.15 -18.22 -10.18
CA ILE A 98 2.45 -17.87 -8.94
C ILE A 98 0.97 -17.77 -9.28
N ALA A 99 0.12 -18.51 -8.58
CA ALA A 99 -1.33 -18.50 -8.80
C ALA A 99 -2.06 -18.64 -7.46
N ARG A 100 -2.65 -17.54 -6.97
CA ARG A 100 -3.30 -17.53 -5.66
C ARG A 100 -4.32 -16.39 -5.52
N PRO A 101 -5.24 -16.49 -4.54
CA PRO A 101 -5.96 -15.34 -4.00
C PRO A 101 -4.98 -14.30 -3.44
N ILE A 102 -5.36 -13.03 -3.56
CA ILE A 102 -4.54 -11.88 -3.17
C ILE A 102 -5.42 -10.67 -2.82
N GLU A 103 -4.98 -9.88 -1.84
CA GLU A 103 -5.66 -8.64 -1.44
C GLU A 103 -5.46 -7.52 -2.46
N ALA A 104 -6.30 -6.49 -2.37
CA ALA A 104 -6.06 -5.24 -3.07
C ALA A 104 -4.79 -4.57 -2.50
N GLY A 105 -4.14 -3.71 -3.28
CA GLY A 105 -2.96 -2.96 -2.84
C GLY A 105 -1.79 -3.07 -3.78
N SER A 106 -0.63 -2.59 -3.34
CA SER A 106 0.61 -2.54 -4.12
C SER A 106 1.57 -3.64 -3.70
N TYR A 107 2.13 -4.32 -4.69
CA TYR A 107 3.05 -5.43 -4.53
C TYR A 107 4.32 -5.20 -5.34
N THR A 108 5.40 -5.84 -4.90
CA THR A 108 6.65 -5.91 -5.67
C THR A 108 6.85 -7.32 -6.22
N VAL A 109 6.94 -7.45 -7.54
CA VAL A 109 7.33 -8.67 -8.24
C VAL A 109 8.82 -8.58 -8.56
N LEU A 110 9.65 -9.38 -7.90
CA LEU A 110 11.07 -9.50 -8.24
C LEU A 110 11.27 -10.61 -9.25
N LEU A 111 11.81 -10.28 -10.42
CA LEU A 111 12.47 -11.25 -11.28
C LEU A 111 13.89 -11.45 -10.76
N ASN A 112 14.25 -12.67 -10.40
CA ASN A 112 15.52 -12.99 -9.75
C ASN A 112 16.27 -14.11 -10.47
N GLY A 113 17.60 -14.00 -10.53
CA GLY A 113 18.49 -15.10 -10.90
C GLY A 113 18.49 -16.20 -9.83
N SER A 114 18.59 -17.47 -10.25
CA SER A 114 18.65 -18.58 -9.28
C SER A 114 19.96 -18.64 -8.50
N LYS A 115 21.03 -18.03 -9.02
CA LYS A 115 22.39 -17.99 -8.44
C LYS A 115 23.13 -16.71 -8.84
N PRO A 116 24.25 -16.36 -8.17
CA PRO A 116 25.04 -15.18 -8.52
C PRO A 116 25.48 -15.21 -9.98
N GLY A 117 25.39 -14.06 -10.66
CA GLY A 117 25.72 -13.90 -12.08
C GLY A 117 24.73 -14.50 -13.07
N GLN A 118 23.60 -15.05 -12.60
CA GLN A 118 22.61 -15.66 -13.48
C GLN A 118 21.80 -14.61 -14.24
N THR A 119 21.89 -14.64 -15.56
CA THR A 119 21.23 -13.70 -16.47
C THR A 119 20.30 -14.44 -17.43
N GLY A 120 19.45 -13.71 -18.17
CA GLY A 120 18.62 -14.31 -19.20
C GLY A 120 17.47 -13.42 -19.66
N ASP A 121 16.93 -13.76 -20.84
CA ASP A 121 15.71 -13.15 -21.35
C ASP A 121 14.49 -13.67 -20.58
N TYR A 122 13.54 -12.79 -20.34
CA TYR A 122 12.31 -13.10 -19.63
C TYR A 122 11.11 -12.55 -20.37
N ASN A 123 9.98 -13.20 -20.11
CA ASN A 123 8.66 -12.77 -20.46
C ASN A 123 7.72 -13.13 -19.31
N ILE A 124 7.25 -12.12 -18.59
CA ILE A 124 6.30 -12.23 -17.48
C ILE A 124 4.91 -11.93 -18.03
N THR A 125 4.00 -12.89 -17.89
CA THR A 125 2.57 -12.71 -18.22
C THR A 125 1.76 -12.71 -16.94
N THR A 126 0.85 -11.74 -16.82
CA THR A 126 -0.07 -11.62 -15.70
C THR A 126 -1.52 -11.75 -16.16
N ALA A 127 -2.34 -12.37 -15.31
CA ALA A 127 -3.79 -12.37 -15.45
C ALA A 127 -4.42 -12.23 -14.07
N PHE A 128 -5.43 -11.37 -13.98
CA PHE A 128 -6.14 -11.09 -12.74
C PHE A 128 -7.64 -11.33 -12.90
N THR A 129 -8.29 -11.77 -11.83
CA THR A 129 -9.74 -11.91 -11.78
C THR A 129 -10.20 -11.35 -10.44
N ALA A 130 -10.81 -10.17 -10.46
CA ALA A 130 -11.40 -9.58 -9.27
C ALA A 130 -12.44 -10.52 -8.64
N GLU A 131 -12.47 -10.50 -7.32
CA GLU A 131 -13.57 -11.09 -6.57
C GLU A 131 -14.82 -10.20 -6.70
N SER A 132 -16.00 -10.81 -6.81
CA SER A 132 -17.26 -10.08 -6.87
C SER A 132 -17.63 -9.49 -5.50
N GLY A 133 -18.41 -8.41 -5.47
CA GLY A 133 -19.01 -7.87 -4.25
C GLY A 133 -18.31 -6.66 -3.64
N MET A 134 -17.46 -5.97 -4.41
CA MET A 134 -16.68 -4.82 -3.92
C MET A 134 -16.51 -3.77 -5.00
N LEU A 135 -16.35 -2.53 -4.56
CA LEU A 135 -15.91 -1.44 -5.41
C LEU A 135 -14.38 -1.43 -5.52
N CYS A 136 -13.87 -1.02 -6.68
CA CYS A 136 -12.45 -0.82 -6.87
C CYS A 136 -12.02 0.54 -6.29
N GLY A 137 -10.89 0.58 -5.57
CA GLY A 137 -10.40 1.79 -4.92
C GLY A 137 -8.88 1.99 -4.99
N ASN A 138 -8.08 0.92 -5.02
CA ASN A 138 -6.61 0.99 -4.96
C ASN A 138 -5.96 1.19 -6.34
N PHE A 139 -6.37 2.22 -7.05
CA PHE A 139 -5.91 2.47 -8.41
C PHE A 139 -4.44 2.92 -8.47
N PRO A 140 -3.70 2.55 -9.52
CA PRO A 140 -2.33 2.98 -9.68
C PRO A 140 -2.22 4.49 -9.93
N ASN A 141 -1.13 5.10 -9.46
CA ASN A 141 -0.82 6.48 -9.80
C ASN A 141 -0.45 6.59 -11.28
N LEU A 142 -0.91 7.68 -11.89
CA LEU A 142 -0.53 8.15 -13.20
C LEU A 142 0.05 9.54 -13.02
N GLY A 143 1.31 9.71 -13.40
CA GLY A 143 1.98 10.99 -13.24
C GLY A 143 1.37 12.06 -14.14
N ARG A 144 1.67 13.33 -13.82
CA ARG A 144 1.16 14.51 -14.54
C ARG A 144 1.64 14.69 -16.00
N ARG A 145 2.63 13.91 -16.43
CA ARG A 145 3.29 13.96 -17.75
C ARG A 145 3.72 12.57 -18.18
N GLN A 146 2.74 11.66 -18.28
CA GLN A 146 3.02 10.25 -18.46
C GLN A 146 2.34 9.66 -19.68
N VAL A 147 2.94 8.59 -20.20
CA VAL A 147 2.36 7.72 -21.22
C VAL A 147 2.32 6.32 -20.63
N ALA A 148 1.15 5.72 -20.67
CA ALA A 148 0.83 4.54 -19.90
C ALA A 148 -0.02 3.59 -20.77
N ARG A 149 0.33 2.30 -20.81
CA ARG A 149 -0.49 1.26 -21.46
C ARG A 149 -1.41 0.60 -20.45
N GLY A 150 -2.65 0.31 -20.85
CA GLY A 150 -3.61 -0.40 -20.03
C GLY A 150 -4.48 -1.37 -20.82
N MET A 151 -5.33 -2.09 -20.10
CA MET A 151 -6.33 -3.01 -20.63
C MET A 151 -7.66 -2.71 -19.95
N LEU A 152 -8.75 -2.70 -20.70
CA LEU A 152 -10.10 -2.44 -20.21
C LEU A 152 -11.02 -3.62 -20.56
N PRO A 153 -11.63 -4.33 -19.58
CA PRO A 153 -11.19 -4.37 -18.19
C PRO A 153 -9.88 -5.15 -18.06
N GLY A 154 -8.93 -4.62 -17.30
CA GLY A 154 -7.75 -5.33 -16.83
C GLY A 154 -7.93 -5.82 -15.39
N SER A 155 -8.70 -5.07 -14.61
CA SER A 155 -8.98 -5.30 -13.19
C SER A 155 -10.39 -5.84 -12.96
N ASN A 156 -11.23 -5.92 -13.99
CA ASN A 156 -12.66 -6.29 -13.94
C ASN A 156 -13.53 -5.36 -13.08
N CYS A 157 -13.10 -4.10 -12.90
CA CYS A 157 -13.89 -3.09 -12.21
C CYS A 157 -15.13 -2.69 -13.03
N GLN A 158 -16.26 -2.50 -12.34
CA GLN A 158 -17.54 -2.13 -12.95
C GLN A 158 -18.18 -0.98 -12.18
N ALA A 159 -18.71 0.00 -12.91
CA ALA A 159 -19.52 1.07 -12.37
C ALA A 159 -20.89 0.51 -11.90
N PRO A 160 -21.69 1.27 -11.12
CA PRO A 160 -23.00 0.81 -10.65
C PRO A 160 -23.96 0.36 -11.76
N ASP A 161 -23.86 0.93 -12.95
CA ASP A 161 -24.65 0.51 -14.12
C ASP A 161 -24.05 -0.69 -14.90
N GLY A 162 -22.98 -1.31 -14.37
CA GLY A 162 -22.27 -2.44 -14.97
C GLY A 162 -21.22 -2.05 -16.02
N THR A 163 -21.02 -0.76 -16.30
CA THR A 163 -20.00 -0.32 -17.27
C THR A 163 -18.59 -0.71 -16.78
N PRO A 164 -17.80 -1.47 -17.57
CA PRO A 164 -16.42 -1.74 -17.20
C PRO A 164 -15.61 -0.43 -17.22
N TYR A 165 -14.76 -0.25 -16.22
CA TYR A 165 -13.86 0.89 -16.16
C TYR A 165 -12.48 0.48 -15.62
N GLU A 166 -11.48 1.29 -15.94
CA GLU A 166 -10.23 1.34 -15.19
C GLU A 166 -10.05 2.78 -14.70
N ALA A 167 -9.28 2.97 -13.63
CA ALA A 167 -8.96 4.29 -13.17
C ALA A 167 -7.51 4.42 -12.72
N TYR A 168 -7.08 5.66 -12.60
CA TYR A 168 -5.76 6.04 -12.12
C TYR A 168 -5.89 7.23 -11.18
N THR A 169 -5.14 7.22 -10.08
CA THR A 169 -4.94 8.41 -9.26
C THR A 169 -3.90 9.32 -9.93
N LEU A 170 -4.02 10.64 -9.81
CA LEU A 170 -3.10 11.59 -10.43
C LEU A 170 -2.91 12.83 -9.58
N THR A 171 -1.64 13.23 -9.38
CA THR A 171 -1.28 14.43 -8.62
C THR A 171 -0.71 15.53 -9.49
N THR A 172 -1.29 16.74 -9.43
CA THR A 172 -0.85 17.91 -10.21
C THR A 172 0.03 18.89 -9.43
N ASP A 173 0.10 18.78 -8.09
CA ASP A 173 0.76 19.66 -7.10
C ASP A 173 0.16 21.07 -6.98
N GLY A 174 -0.47 21.60 -8.03
CA GLY A 174 -1.10 22.92 -8.04
C GLY A 174 -2.26 23.00 -9.03
N ALA A 175 -2.87 24.17 -9.11
CA ALA A 175 -3.97 24.47 -10.01
C ALA A 175 -3.50 24.69 -11.46
N GLY A 176 -4.34 24.31 -12.41
CA GLY A 176 -4.02 24.45 -13.82
C GLY A 176 -4.95 23.67 -14.73
N THR A 177 -4.46 23.34 -15.92
CA THR A 177 -5.16 22.51 -16.89
C THR A 177 -4.52 21.13 -16.95
N LEU A 178 -5.30 20.10 -16.63
CA LEU A 178 -4.98 18.71 -16.89
C LEU A 178 -5.61 18.29 -18.23
N THR A 179 -4.78 17.76 -19.12
CA THR A 179 -5.22 17.14 -20.36
C THR A 179 -5.01 15.64 -20.26
N VAL A 180 -6.06 14.88 -20.55
CA VAL A 180 -6.03 13.42 -20.63
C VAL A 180 -6.44 13.00 -22.02
N THR A 181 -5.61 12.15 -22.64
CA THR A 181 -5.90 11.53 -23.93
C THR A 181 -5.84 10.03 -23.78
N VAL A 182 -6.80 9.32 -24.37
CA VAL A 182 -6.81 7.87 -24.43
C VAL A 182 -6.99 7.46 -25.88
N ASP A 183 -6.06 6.62 -26.36
CA ASP A 183 -6.06 6.05 -27.69
C ASP A 183 -6.27 4.54 -27.60
N SER A 184 -7.26 4.01 -28.33
CA SER A 184 -7.51 2.58 -28.49
C SER A 184 -7.99 2.27 -29.90
N THR A 185 -7.55 1.13 -30.45
CA THR A 185 -8.10 0.55 -31.69
C THR A 185 -9.23 -0.44 -31.42
N ASP A 186 -9.40 -0.83 -30.15
CA ASP A 186 -10.28 -1.93 -29.76
C ASP A 186 -11.67 -1.43 -29.35
N PHE A 187 -11.75 -0.20 -28.81
CA PHE A 187 -12.97 0.41 -28.29
C PHE A 187 -12.94 1.94 -28.40
N THR A 188 -14.08 2.60 -28.21
CA THR A 188 -14.18 4.07 -28.16
C THR A 188 -14.04 4.58 -26.71
N PRO A 189 -12.94 5.25 -26.33
CA PRO A 189 -12.73 5.63 -24.94
C PRO A 189 -13.63 6.77 -24.48
N VAL A 190 -14.15 6.64 -23.27
CA VAL A 190 -14.83 7.71 -22.52
C VAL A 190 -14.02 8.00 -21.27
N ILE A 191 -13.69 9.27 -21.05
CA ILE A 191 -12.83 9.75 -19.96
C ILE A 191 -13.67 10.62 -19.03
N ALA A 192 -13.57 10.38 -17.72
CA ALA A 192 -14.06 11.28 -16.68
C ALA A 192 -12.92 11.62 -15.71
N VAL A 193 -13.01 12.78 -15.07
CA VAL A 193 -12.07 13.17 -14.01
C VAL A 193 -12.87 13.51 -12.76
N ARG A 194 -12.48 12.93 -11.63
CA ARG A 194 -13.10 13.12 -10.33
C ARG A 194 -12.06 13.65 -9.32
N SER A 195 -12.50 14.29 -8.26
CA SER A 195 -11.68 14.54 -7.06
C SER A 195 -11.40 13.21 -6.35
N SER A 196 -10.49 13.24 -5.37
CA SER A 196 -10.15 12.06 -4.58
C SER A 196 -11.31 11.50 -3.76
N ASP A 197 -12.27 12.34 -3.38
CA ASP A 197 -13.53 11.96 -2.72
C ASP A 197 -14.59 11.40 -3.69
N GLY A 198 -14.34 11.45 -5.01
CA GLY A 198 -15.23 10.87 -6.01
C GLY A 198 -16.20 11.85 -6.69
N HIS A 199 -16.22 13.13 -6.31
CA HIS A 199 -17.04 14.14 -6.98
C HIS A 199 -16.59 14.41 -8.42
N VAL A 200 -17.54 14.72 -9.30
CA VAL A 200 -17.25 15.00 -10.72
C VAL A 200 -16.52 16.34 -10.87
N ILE A 201 -15.34 16.31 -11.48
CA ILE A 201 -14.61 17.50 -11.96
C ILE A 201 -14.82 17.68 -13.47
N ALA A 202 -14.76 16.59 -14.24
CA ALA A 202 -15.10 16.54 -15.65
C ALA A 202 -16.08 15.38 -15.92
N MET A 203 -17.22 15.74 -16.51
CA MET A 203 -18.22 14.78 -16.97
C MET A 203 -17.63 13.80 -18.01
N PRO A 204 -18.15 12.56 -18.10
CA PRO A 204 -17.72 11.59 -19.11
C PRO A 204 -17.76 12.16 -20.53
N ALA A 205 -16.62 12.20 -21.21
CA ALA A 205 -16.47 12.76 -22.55
C ALA A 205 -15.47 11.96 -23.40
N ALA A 206 -15.53 12.15 -24.72
CA ALA A 206 -14.60 11.53 -25.65
C ALA A 206 -13.17 12.11 -25.49
N SER A 207 -12.16 11.32 -25.79
CA SER A 207 -10.77 11.77 -25.87
C SER A 207 -10.58 12.86 -26.95
N PRO A 208 -9.85 13.97 -26.69
CA PRO A 208 -9.19 14.34 -25.43
C PRO A 208 -10.10 15.09 -24.45
N VAL A 209 -9.85 14.93 -23.14
CA VAL A 209 -10.47 15.74 -22.08
C VAL A 209 -9.49 16.77 -21.56
N ASN A 210 -9.92 18.03 -21.51
CA ASN A 210 -9.18 19.14 -20.90
C ASN A 210 -10.00 19.66 -19.72
N VAL A 211 -9.41 19.65 -18.53
CA VAL A 211 -10.11 19.99 -17.28
C VAL A 211 -9.29 20.98 -16.47
N LEU A 212 -9.97 21.99 -15.94
CA LEU A 212 -9.41 22.89 -14.95
C LEU A 212 -9.43 22.18 -13.59
N VAL A 213 -8.26 22.09 -12.98
CA VAL A 213 -8.05 21.45 -11.68
C VAL A 213 -7.57 22.49 -10.68
N ASN A 214 -7.96 22.32 -9.43
CA ASN A 214 -7.57 23.20 -8.33
C ASN A 214 -6.20 22.79 -7.76
N GLY A 215 -5.72 23.51 -6.76
CA GLY A 215 -4.54 23.11 -5.98
C GLY A 215 -4.78 21.85 -5.12
N ASP A 216 -5.93 21.21 -5.26
CA ASP A 216 -6.16 19.90 -4.69
C ASP A 216 -5.22 18.89 -5.37
N SER A 217 -4.55 18.10 -4.54
CA SER A 217 -3.32 17.43 -4.93
C SER A 217 -3.57 16.08 -5.57
N GLN A 218 -4.78 15.52 -5.56
CA GLN A 218 -5.04 14.20 -6.13
C GLN A 218 -6.41 14.11 -6.83
N TYR A 219 -6.42 13.50 -8.01
CA TYR A 219 -7.59 13.30 -8.86
C TYR A 219 -7.71 11.84 -9.24
N LEU A 220 -8.92 11.39 -9.54
CA LEU A 220 -9.19 10.09 -10.12
C LEU A 220 -9.54 10.26 -11.61
N VAL A 221 -8.69 9.73 -12.49
CA VAL A 221 -8.92 9.67 -13.94
C VAL A 221 -9.57 8.34 -14.27
N VAL A 222 -10.83 8.36 -14.70
CA VAL A 222 -11.62 7.17 -15.01
C VAL A 222 -11.71 6.98 -16.52
N ILE A 223 -11.39 5.78 -16.99
CA ILE A 223 -11.48 5.36 -18.38
C ILE A 223 -12.53 4.26 -18.48
N SER A 224 -13.52 4.46 -19.33
CA SER A 224 -14.60 3.49 -19.55
C SER A 224 -14.91 3.36 -21.03
N SER A 225 -15.76 2.39 -21.37
CA SER A 225 -16.25 2.18 -22.71
C SER A 225 -17.72 1.78 -22.70
N GLY A 226 -18.49 2.31 -23.65
CA GLY A 226 -19.87 1.92 -23.89
C GLY A 226 -20.04 0.82 -24.94
N ASP A 227 -18.97 0.39 -25.62
CA ASP A 227 -19.05 -0.56 -26.74
C ASP A 227 -18.32 -1.89 -26.49
N LYS A 228 -16.99 -1.86 -26.36
CA LYS A 228 -16.08 -3.01 -26.33
C LYS A 228 -14.98 -2.82 -25.30
N SER A 229 -14.21 -3.88 -25.14
CA SER A 229 -13.06 -4.01 -24.25
C SER A 229 -11.79 -4.23 -25.07
N GLY A 230 -10.64 -3.83 -24.53
CA GLY A 230 -9.35 -4.04 -25.18
C GLY A 230 -8.22 -3.22 -24.60
N THR A 231 -7.12 -3.15 -25.33
CA THR A 231 -5.92 -2.42 -24.93
C THR A 231 -6.04 -0.93 -25.25
N TYR A 232 -5.38 -0.09 -24.46
CA TYR A 232 -5.33 1.36 -24.69
C TYR A 232 -3.98 1.95 -24.27
N THR A 233 -3.69 3.14 -24.80
CA THR A 233 -2.63 4.02 -24.31
C THR A 233 -3.27 5.29 -23.76
N ILE A 234 -2.99 5.60 -22.50
CA ILE A 234 -3.37 6.88 -21.87
C ILE A 234 -2.15 7.78 -21.81
N THR A 235 -2.34 9.06 -22.17
CA THR A 235 -1.34 10.11 -22.01
C THR A 235 -1.93 11.26 -21.20
N THR A 236 -1.17 11.70 -20.20
CA THR A 236 -1.50 12.85 -19.34
C THR A 236 -0.52 13.99 -19.57
N SER A 237 -1.02 15.21 -19.54
CA SER A 237 -0.18 16.40 -19.47
C SER A 237 -0.81 17.46 -18.57
N PHE A 238 0.01 18.06 -17.72
CA PHE A 238 -0.40 19.15 -16.84
C PHE A 238 0.33 20.45 -17.17
N GLN A 239 -0.46 21.51 -17.32
CA GLN A 239 0.00 22.90 -17.44
C GLN A 239 -0.52 23.72 -16.26
N ALA A 240 0.39 24.13 -15.37
CA ALA A 240 0.06 25.02 -14.26
C ALA A 240 -0.47 26.37 -14.77
N GLY A 241 -1.54 26.87 -14.15
CA GLY A 241 -2.18 28.14 -14.53
C GLY A 241 -1.26 29.33 -14.32
N ASP A 242 -1.43 30.43 -15.05
CA ASP A 242 -0.44 31.53 -15.08
C ASP A 242 -0.11 32.12 -13.71
N THR A 243 -1.08 32.16 -12.79
CA THR A 243 -0.92 32.67 -11.42
C THR A 243 -0.49 31.60 -10.41
N GLU A 244 -0.33 30.35 -10.83
CA GLU A 244 0.06 29.25 -9.95
C GLU A 244 1.50 29.44 -9.46
N THR A 245 1.69 29.39 -8.15
CA THR A 245 2.98 29.56 -7.46
C THR A 245 3.67 28.23 -7.19
N CYS A 246 2.90 27.15 -7.06
CA CYS A 246 3.39 25.79 -6.91
C CYS A 246 4.00 25.27 -8.23
N ARG A 247 5.28 25.59 -8.42
CA ARG A 247 6.08 25.22 -9.58
C ARG A 247 7.41 24.62 -9.17
N SER A 248 7.99 23.85 -10.08
CA SER A 248 9.34 23.32 -9.89
C SER A 248 10.30 24.49 -9.68
N LYS A 249 11.08 24.45 -8.59
CA LYS A 249 12.06 25.49 -8.31
C LYS A 249 13.26 25.39 -9.24
N LYS A 250 13.68 24.17 -9.58
CA LYS A 250 14.80 23.90 -10.49
C LYS A 250 14.69 22.48 -11.07
N THR A 251 15.30 22.27 -12.24
CA THR A 251 15.48 20.94 -12.85
C THR A 251 16.95 20.54 -12.75
N PHE A 252 17.24 19.40 -12.13
CA PHE A 252 18.57 18.82 -12.02
C PHE A 252 18.79 17.75 -13.09
N THR A 253 19.88 17.88 -13.84
CA THR A 253 20.35 16.87 -14.83
C THR A 253 21.75 16.34 -14.49
N GLY A 254 22.36 16.88 -13.43
CA GLY A 254 23.71 16.58 -12.94
C GLY A 254 23.95 17.32 -11.62
N PRO A 255 25.16 17.20 -11.02
CA PRO A 255 25.46 17.81 -9.73
C PRO A 255 25.32 19.32 -9.72
N ASP A 256 24.58 19.85 -8.75
CA ASP A 256 24.26 21.27 -8.61
C ASP A 256 23.68 21.54 -7.20
N SER A 257 23.36 22.79 -6.88
CA SER A 257 22.71 23.18 -5.63
C SER A 257 21.63 24.26 -5.85
N ASP A 258 20.79 24.46 -4.84
CA ASP A 258 19.83 25.56 -4.77
C ASP A 258 19.65 26.04 -3.32
N THR A 259 19.19 27.27 -3.14
CA THR A 259 18.81 27.83 -1.84
C THR A 259 17.45 28.49 -1.97
N ASN A 260 16.51 28.14 -1.11
CA ASN A 260 15.13 28.59 -1.23
C ASN A 260 14.45 28.76 0.14
N THR A 261 13.22 29.23 0.12
CA THR A 261 12.38 29.39 1.31
C THR A 261 11.05 28.68 1.10
N ILE A 262 10.60 27.92 2.09
CA ILE A 262 9.22 27.40 2.17
C ILE A 262 8.39 28.47 2.87
N GLY A 263 7.23 28.80 2.31
CA GLY A 263 6.29 29.81 2.83
C GLY A 263 4.99 29.81 2.03
N ALA A 264 4.19 30.88 2.15
CA ALA A 264 2.85 30.95 1.56
C ALA A 264 2.78 30.76 0.02
N ASP A 265 3.86 31.11 -0.70
CA ASP A 265 3.95 30.92 -2.16
C ASP A 265 4.53 29.53 -2.56
N SER A 266 4.70 28.63 -1.60
CA SER A 266 5.15 27.26 -1.85
C SER A 266 3.97 26.36 -2.17
N CYS A 267 4.25 25.13 -2.60
CA CYS A 267 3.21 24.12 -2.73
C CYS A 267 2.70 23.74 -1.35
N PHE A 268 1.46 23.25 -1.29
CA PHE A 268 0.91 22.68 -0.06
C PHE A 268 0.11 21.42 -0.38
N LEU A 269 -0.07 20.59 0.64
CA LEU A 269 -1.11 19.56 0.68
C LEU A 269 -1.97 19.80 1.91
N THR A 270 -3.26 19.51 1.79
CA THR A 270 -4.20 19.56 2.92
C THR A 270 -4.13 18.21 3.65
N ILE A 271 -3.89 18.24 4.95
CA ILE A 271 -3.86 17.06 5.80
C ILE A 271 -5.30 16.61 6.03
N ALA A 272 -5.63 15.40 5.56
CA ALA A 272 -6.95 14.82 5.73
C ALA A 272 -7.33 14.74 7.22
N GLY A 273 -8.58 15.06 7.54
CA GLY A 273 -9.12 15.05 8.90
C GLY A 273 -8.83 16.31 9.73
N SER A 274 -7.69 16.99 9.55
CA SER A 274 -7.43 18.27 10.26
C SER A 274 -7.72 19.52 9.43
N GLY A 275 -7.60 19.42 8.10
CA GLY A 275 -7.71 20.56 7.20
C GLY A 275 -6.49 21.47 7.21
N ASP A 276 -5.45 21.15 7.99
CA ASP A 276 -4.21 21.92 8.04
C ASP A 276 -3.40 21.76 6.75
N GLN A 277 -2.60 22.77 6.43
CA GLN A 277 -1.74 22.75 5.25
C GLN A 277 -0.30 22.42 5.62
N SER A 278 0.27 21.42 4.94
CA SER A 278 1.70 21.12 4.98
C SER A 278 2.39 21.67 3.74
N TYR A 279 3.36 22.56 3.92
CA TYR A 279 4.02 23.30 2.84
C TYR A 279 5.33 22.64 2.39
N TYR A 280 5.58 22.67 1.09
CA TYR A 280 6.77 22.11 0.49
C TYR A 280 7.19 22.82 -0.80
N ASN A 281 8.45 22.64 -1.17
CA ASN A 281 8.97 22.99 -2.49
C ASN A 281 9.35 21.72 -3.24
N TYR A 282 9.27 21.72 -4.58
CA TYR A 282 9.70 20.58 -5.37
C TYR A 282 10.64 20.95 -6.52
N TYR A 283 11.39 19.94 -6.94
CA TYR A 283 12.44 19.98 -7.95
C TYR A 283 12.24 18.83 -8.93
N ASN A 284 12.48 19.08 -10.22
CA ASN A 284 12.50 18.02 -11.22
C ASN A 284 13.91 17.43 -11.27
N VAL A 285 14.01 16.12 -11.47
CA VAL A 285 15.28 15.41 -11.60
C VAL A 285 15.19 14.54 -12.85
N THR A 286 16.18 14.65 -13.74
CA THR A 286 16.29 13.79 -14.93
C THR A 286 17.58 13.00 -14.86
N VAL A 287 17.45 11.68 -14.91
CA VAL A 287 18.56 10.72 -14.82
C VAL A 287 18.74 10.06 -16.19
N GLY A 288 19.90 10.27 -16.81
CA GLY A 288 20.17 9.79 -18.19
C GLY A 288 20.58 8.31 -18.29
N SER A 289 21.03 7.69 -17.19
CA SER A 289 21.46 6.30 -17.11
C SER A 289 21.24 5.78 -15.69
N SER A 290 21.24 4.47 -15.48
CA SER A 290 21.23 3.94 -14.10
C SER A 290 22.36 4.54 -13.27
N GLY A 291 22.06 4.93 -12.03
CA GLY A 291 23.04 5.55 -11.14
C GLY A 291 22.48 5.96 -9.79
N LEU A 292 23.40 6.40 -8.94
CA LEU A 292 23.12 6.82 -7.57
C LEU A 292 22.82 8.32 -7.53
N VAL A 293 21.61 8.66 -7.09
CA VAL A 293 21.21 10.02 -6.72
C VAL A 293 21.52 10.27 -5.26
N ARG A 294 22.05 11.46 -4.96
CA ARG A 294 22.16 11.99 -3.60
C ARG A 294 21.55 13.39 -3.53
N ALA A 295 20.73 13.63 -2.52
CA ALA A 295 20.18 14.93 -2.19
C ALA A 295 20.42 15.22 -0.70
N THR A 296 21.02 16.37 -0.40
CA THR A 296 21.27 16.81 0.97
C THR A 296 20.59 18.14 1.17
N VAL A 297 19.70 18.21 2.16
CA VAL A 297 19.02 19.44 2.56
C VAL A 297 19.51 19.86 3.93
N THR A 298 19.89 21.13 4.06
CA THR A 298 20.30 21.74 5.34
C THR A 298 19.39 22.92 5.65
N SER A 299 18.82 22.95 6.85
CA SER A 299 17.96 24.04 7.34
C SER A 299 18.24 24.36 8.80
N GLY A 300 18.34 25.64 9.13
CA GLY A 300 18.39 26.13 10.52
C GLY A 300 17.02 26.51 11.07
N ASP A 301 16.00 26.59 10.22
CA ASP A 301 14.68 27.11 10.56
C ASP A 301 13.68 25.99 10.90
N PHE A 302 13.90 24.78 10.37
CA PHE A 302 12.97 23.64 10.48
C PHE A 302 13.69 22.31 10.23
N ASN A 303 13.08 21.19 10.63
CA ASN A 303 13.58 19.87 10.26
C ASN A 303 13.01 19.46 8.91
N ALA A 304 13.87 19.36 7.90
CA ALA A 304 13.42 19.08 6.54
C ALA A 304 13.12 17.59 6.35
N THR A 305 11.96 17.27 5.76
CA THR A 305 11.73 15.94 5.18
C THR A 305 11.96 16.01 3.67
N VAL A 306 12.80 15.13 3.14
CA VAL A 306 13.14 15.07 1.72
C VAL A 306 12.53 13.82 1.11
N ASN A 307 11.63 13.98 0.15
CA ASN A 307 10.98 12.88 -0.55
C ASN A 307 11.45 12.81 -2.00
N LEU A 308 11.73 11.61 -2.50
CA LEU A 308 11.98 11.33 -3.90
C LEU A 308 10.83 10.51 -4.44
N LEU A 309 10.21 10.97 -5.52
CA LEU A 309 9.12 10.29 -6.20
C LEU A 309 9.51 9.93 -7.63
N ASP A 310 8.93 8.85 -8.14
CA ASP A 310 9.03 8.52 -9.55
C ASP A 310 8.16 9.43 -10.43
N ALA A 311 8.24 9.17 -11.72
CA ALA A 311 7.54 9.94 -12.73
C ALA A 311 6.01 9.81 -12.62
N ASP A 312 5.52 8.69 -12.06
CA ASP A 312 4.10 8.40 -11.83
C ASP A 312 3.59 9.03 -10.53
N GLY A 313 4.48 9.50 -9.66
CA GLY A 313 4.15 10.17 -8.41
C GLY A 313 4.17 9.23 -7.20
N TYR A 314 4.73 8.03 -7.33
CA TYR A 314 4.95 7.16 -6.19
C TYR A 314 6.20 7.58 -5.41
N LEU A 315 6.08 7.58 -4.08
CA LEU A 315 7.22 7.74 -3.20
C LEU A 315 8.20 6.58 -3.41
N LEU A 316 9.43 6.93 -3.78
CA LEU A 316 10.53 5.98 -3.88
C LEU A 316 11.42 6.03 -2.65
N ALA A 317 11.74 7.20 -2.12
CA ALA A 317 12.66 7.33 -0.99
C ALA A 317 12.26 8.52 -0.12
N SER A 318 12.51 8.45 1.18
CA SER A 318 12.29 9.56 2.11
C SER A 318 13.45 9.64 3.10
N ASP A 319 13.76 10.84 3.58
CA ASP A 319 14.74 11.05 4.64
C ASP A 319 14.39 12.28 5.48
N ALA A 320 14.47 12.13 6.81
CA ALA A 320 14.29 13.21 7.78
C ALA A 320 15.41 13.16 8.83
N GLY A 321 16.37 14.08 8.75
CA GLY A 321 17.41 14.30 9.76
C GLY A 321 18.54 13.27 9.81
N SER A 322 18.66 12.34 8.84
CA SER A 322 19.71 11.31 8.90
C SER A 322 21.13 11.85 8.69
N GLY A 323 21.27 13.08 8.19
CA GLY A 323 22.55 13.77 8.07
C GLY A 323 23.03 14.36 9.40
N GLY A 324 22.21 14.33 10.46
CA GLY A 324 22.52 14.92 11.75
C GLY A 324 22.47 16.44 11.72
N PHE A 325 23.45 17.09 12.36
CA PHE A 325 23.55 18.53 12.45
C PHE A 325 24.92 19.02 11.98
N ASP A 326 24.96 20.19 11.33
CA ASP A 326 26.23 20.87 11.07
C ASP A 326 26.78 21.58 12.34
N ALA A 327 27.93 22.25 12.20
CA ALA A 327 28.57 22.98 13.29
C ALA A 327 27.77 24.20 13.80
N GLN A 328 26.71 24.60 13.10
CA GLN A 328 25.79 25.68 13.48
C GLN A 328 24.48 25.13 14.05
N PHE A 329 24.35 23.82 14.23
CA PHE A 329 23.12 23.13 14.64
C PHE A 329 21.98 23.23 13.62
N ASN A 330 22.29 23.42 12.33
CA ASN A 330 21.30 23.26 11.28
C ASN A 330 21.03 21.78 11.06
N SER A 331 19.75 21.39 10.95
CA SER A 331 19.36 20.02 10.63
C SER A 331 19.76 19.65 9.21
N ILE A 332 20.24 18.42 9.02
CA ILE A 332 20.64 17.88 7.72
C ILE A 332 19.83 16.61 7.42
N SER A 333 19.14 16.61 6.30
CA SER A 333 18.48 15.42 5.72
C SER A 333 19.23 14.99 4.47
N GLY A 334 19.58 13.71 4.37
CA GLY A 334 20.47 13.16 3.36
C GLY A 334 19.90 11.95 2.64
N LEU A 335 19.15 12.18 1.56
CA LEU A 335 18.55 11.14 0.74
C LEU A 335 19.58 10.55 -0.24
N ARG A 336 19.63 9.20 -0.33
CA ARG A 336 20.41 8.48 -1.35
C ARG A 336 19.55 7.38 -1.96
N ALA A 337 19.45 7.32 -3.29
CA ALA A 337 18.63 6.32 -3.98
C ALA A 337 19.28 5.88 -5.29
N GLN A 338 19.23 4.58 -5.58
CA GLN A 338 19.70 4.02 -6.85
C GLN A 338 18.53 3.95 -7.82
N LEU A 339 18.67 4.68 -8.92
CA LEU A 339 17.58 4.89 -9.88
C LEU A 339 18.00 4.43 -11.27
N PRO A 340 17.09 3.81 -12.05
CA PRO A 340 17.29 3.68 -13.48
C PRO A 340 17.19 5.05 -14.19
N ALA A 341 17.39 5.04 -15.51
CA ALA A 341 17.15 6.23 -16.32
C ALA A 341 15.67 6.61 -16.28
N GLY A 342 15.38 7.90 -16.14
CA GLY A 342 14.01 8.37 -16.01
C GLY A 342 13.89 9.80 -15.49
N ASN A 343 12.65 10.22 -15.32
CA ASN A 343 12.31 11.49 -14.67
C ASN A 343 11.77 11.22 -13.27
N TYR A 344 12.14 12.09 -12.34
CA TYR A 344 11.83 11.97 -10.92
C TYR A 344 11.49 13.35 -10.35
N ARG A 345 10.90 13.36 -9.17
CA ARG A 345 10.59 14.58 -8.42
C ARG A 345 11.19 14.50 -7.03
N LEU A 346 11.91 15.54 -6.62
CA LEU A 346 12.39 15.70 -5.25
C LEU A 346 11.52 16.75 -4.56
N GLN A 347 11.00 16.47 -3.38
CA GLN A 347 10.23 17.40 -2.55
C GLN A 347 10.99 17.68 -1.25
N VAL A 348 10.90 18.92 -0.76
CA VAL A 348 11.44 19.36 0.53
C VAL A 348 10.28 19.91 1.34
N PHE A 349 9.92 19.21 2.41
CA PHE A 349 8.85 19.55 3.35
C PHE A 349 9.42 20.21 4.58
N SER A 350 8.66 21.17 5.12
CA SER A 350 8.86 21.72 6.46
C SER A 350 8.02 20.95 7.47
N ASP A 351 8.60 20.62 8.62
CA ASP A 351 7.86 20.07 9.77
C ASP A 351 7.10 21.14 10.55
N VAL A 352 7.34 22.42 10.25
CA VAL A 352 6.61 23.56 10.83
C VAL A 352 5.79 24.31 9.76
N PRO A 353 4.53 24.71 10.05
CA PRO A 353 3.68 25.40 9.07
C PRO A 353 4.22 26.75 8.56
N SER A 354 5.06 27.43 9.36
CA SER A 354 5.66 28.70 8.96
C SER A 354 6.68 28.57 7.83
N GLY A 355 7.17 27.34 7.57
CA GLY A 355 8.31 27.12 6.68
C GLY A 355 9.58 27.80 7.18
N GLY A 356 10.48 28.12 6.25
CA GLY A 356 11.78 28.71 6.53
C GLY A 356 12.75 28.56 5.35
N ALA A 357 13.98 29.05 5.53
CA ALA A 357 15.05 28.94 4.55
C ALA A 357 15.76 27.58 4.61
N TYR A 358 16.17 27.06 3.46
CA TYR A 358 16.98 25.85 3.35
C TYR A 358 17.95 25.93 2.17
N SER A 359 18.97 25.08 2.21
CA SER A 359 19.86 24.79 1.08
C SER A 359 19.69 23.34 0.66
N LEU A 360 19.75 23.09 -0.65
CA LEU A 360 19.68 21.77 -1.26
C LEU A 360 20.93 21.56 -2.12
N GLN A 361 21.65 20.47 -1.87
CA GLN A 361 22.72 19.99 -2.74
C GLN A 361 22.27 18.69 -3.42
N TYR A 362 22.38 18.63 -4.74
CA TYR A 362 22.06 17.47 -5.55
C TYR A 362 23.33 16.94 -6.23
N SER A 363 23.49 15.62 -6.28
CA SER A 363 24.51 14.97 -7.11
C SER A 363 24.01 13.66 -7.70
N PHE A 364 24.61 13.30 -8.83
CA PHE A 364 24.35 12.05 -9.54
C PHE A 364 25.67 11.37 -9.88
N THR A 365 25.73 10.04 -9.70
CA THR A 365 26.86 9.21 -10.09
C THR A 365 26.35 8.04 -10.92
N ALA A 366 26.63 8.05 -12.23
CA ALA A 366 26.28 6.94 -13.11
C ALA A 366 26.98 5.65 -12.69
N GLY A 367 26.28 4.53 -12.78
CA GLY A 367 26.82 3.21 -12.45
C GLY A 367 25.79 2.26 -11.88
N ASN A 368 26.20 1.01 -11.77
CA ASN A 368 25.36 -0.04 -11.20
C ASN A 368 25.14 0.17 -9.70
N PRO A 369 24.03 -0.35 -9.15
CA PRO A 369 23.81 -0.42 -7.70
C PRO A 369 25.04 -1.02 -7.01
N LYS A 370 25.52 -0.38 -5.95
CA LYS A 370 26.57 -0.95 -5.10
C LYS A 370 25.90 -1.55 -3.86
N PRO A 371 25.75 -2.88 -3.76
CA PRO A 371 25.15 -3.50 -2.60
C PRO A 371 26.03 -3.22 -1.37
N CYS A 372 25.42 -3.13 -0.19
CA CYS A 372 26.24 -3.21 1.01
C CYS A 372 26.80 -4.61 1.16
N THR A 373 28.07 -4.68 1.53
CA THR A 373 28.71 -5.93 1.88
C THR A 373 28.37 -6.21 3.34
N PRO A 374 27.60 -7.27 3.64
CA PRO A 374 27.28 -7.60 5.02
C PRO A 374 28.53 -7.99 5.80
N ALA A 375 28.68 -7.49 7.01
CA ALA A 375 29.71 -7.95 7.94
C ALA A 375 29.28 -9.27 8.61
N THR A 376 30.21 -10.18 8.87
CA THR A 376 29.86 -11.40 9.63
C THR A 376 29.59 -11.06 11.09
N LEU A 377 28.50 -11.60 11.63
CA LEU A 377 28.10 -11.46 13.02
C LEU A 377 28.00 -12.83 13.68
N ASN A 378 28.63 -13.00 14.84
CA ASN A 378 28.59 -14.26 15.59
C ASN A 378 27.77 -14.08 16.88
N PHE A 379 27.12 -15.15 17.32
CA PHE A 379 26.42 -15.15 18.60
C PHE A 379 27.39 -15.01 19.77
N GLY A 380 27.03 -14.17 20.74
CA GLY A 380 27.91 -13.81 21.87
C GLY A 380 28.76 -12.56 21.61
N ASP A 381 28.78 -12.04 20.38
CA ASP A 381 29.38 -10.75 20.08
C ASP A 381 28.55 -9.61 20.70
N LEU A 382 29.21 -8.49 21.02
CA LEU A 382 28.59 -7.23 21.41
C LEU A 382 29.09 -6.11 20.48
N PRO A 383 28.81 -6.18 19.16
CA PRO A 383 29.24 -5.14 18.24
C PRO A 383 28.72 -3.77 18.65
N ALA A 384 29.54 -2.76 18.41
CA ALA A 384 29.15 -1.37 18.46
C ALA A 384 29.47 -0.74 17.10
N GLY A 385 28.59 0.13 16.64
CA GLY A 385 28.71 0.79 15.34
C GLY A 385 28.34 2.26 15.41
N THR A 386 28.58 2.95 14.30
CA THR A 386 28.20 4.35 14.12
C THR A 386 27.44 4.48 12.82
N LEU A 387 26.14 4.77 12.91
CA LEU A 387 25.32 5.12 11.78
C LEU A 387 25.51 6.61 11.47
N ASN A 388 25.91 6.92 10.23
CA ASN A 388 26.12 8.28 9.76
C ASN A 388 25.80 8.39 8.27
N ALA A 389 26.04 9.57 7.68
CA ALA A 389 25.74 9.82 6.28
C ALA A 389 26.37 8.81 5.31
N ASP A 390 27.51 8.19 5.64
CA ASP A 390 28.24 7.23 4.81
C ASP A 390 27.88 5.76 5.03
N SER A 391 27.05 5.46 6.03
CA SER A 391 26.55 4.12 6.30
C SER A 391 25.72 3.55 5.13
N CYS A 392 25.44 2.25 5.19
CA CYS A 392 24.53 1.62 4.24
C CYS A 392 23.19 2.33 4.24
N ARG A 393 22.49 2.23 3.11
CA ARG A 393 21.23 2.91 2.87
C ARG A 393 20.28 1.82 2.37
N SER A 394 19.57 1.21 3.31
CA SER A 394 18.59 0.14 3.08
C SER A 394 17.18 0.69 3.19
N SER A 395 16.16 -0.03 2.74
CA SER A 395 14.73 0.34 2.90
C SER A 395 14.32 0.79 4.32
N TYR A 396 15.13 0.49 5.34
CA TYR A 396 14.86 0.84 6.75
C TYR A 396 15.66 2.05 7.27
N GLY A 397 16.33 2.81 6.38
CA GLY A 397 17.11 4.00 6.71
C GLY A 397 18.64 3.82 6.56
N ILE A 398 19.42 4.63 7.28
CA ILE A 398 20.87 4.35 7.39
C ILE A 398 21.07 3.09 8.21
N ALA A 399 21.97 2.21 7.78
CA ALA A 399 22.14 0.92 8.42
C ALA A 399 23.58 0.43 8.39
N ASP A 400 23.87 -0.48 9.31
CA ASP A 400 24.91 -1.49 9.14
C ASP A 400 24.23 -2.82 8.86
N ILE A 401 24.77 -3.57 7.89
CA ILE A 401 24.20 -4.86 7.48
C ILE A 401 25.15 -5.97 7.92
N TYR A 402 24.57 -6.99 8.54
CA TYR A 402 25.28 -8.15 9.04
C TYR A 402 24.73 -9.43 8.43
N THR A 403 25.56 -10.47 8.37
CA THR A 403 25.14 -11.84 8.10
C THR A 403 25.40 -12.70 9.33
N VAL A 404 24.38 -13.44 9.76
CA VAL A 404 24.46 -14.38 10.87
C VAL A 404 24.15 -15.80 10.40
N ALA A 405 24.93 -16.78 10.86
CA ALA A 405 24.68 -18.19 10.63
C ALA A 405 23.99 -18.80 11.85
N VAL A 406 22.71 -19.14 11.72
CA VAL A 406 21.94 -19.86 12.74
C VAL A 406 22.29 -21.35 12.62
N PRO A 407 22.91 -21.97 13.65
CA PRO A 407 23.52 -23.30 13.51
C PRO A 407 22.53 -24.47 13.61
N GLY A 408 21.31 -24.20 14.09
CA GLY A 408 20.29 -25.20 14.39
C GLY A 408 18.98 -24.48 14.70
N TRP A 409 17.89 -25.21 14.89
CA TRP A 409 16.67 -24.59 15.38
C TRP A 409 16.90 -23.94 16.75
N GLY A 410 16.41 -22.73 16.95
CA GLY A 410 16.47 -22.05 18.24
C GLY A 410 16.07 -20.59 18.20
N THR A 411 16.06 -19.97 19.36
CA THR A 411 15.70 -18.56 19.54
C THR A 411 16.90 -17.67 19.28
N VAL A 412 16.78 -16.75 18.31
CA VAL A 412 17.65 -15.59 18.19
C VAL A 412 17.08 -14.42 18.99
N ASP A 413 17.96 -13.67 19.63
CA ASP A 413 17.65 -12.53 20.48
C ASP A 413 18.65 -11.43 20.12
N PHE A 414 18.12 -10.33 19.58
CA PHE A 414 18.86 -9.16 19.14
C PHE A 414 18.33 -7.93 19.87
N ASP A 415 19.24 -7.14 20.44
CA ASP A 415 18.91 -5.88 21.11
C ASP A 415 19.81 -4.77 20.56
N MET A 416 19.21 -3.72 20.01
CA MET A 416 19.92 -2.54 19.53
C MET A 416 19.56 -1.35 20.39
N SER A 417 20.56 -0.77 21.04
CA SER A 417 20.38 0.34 21.96
C SER A 417 21.15 1.59 21.58
N THR A 418 20.50 2.74 21.72
CA THR A 418 21.08 4.07 21.49
C THR A 418 20.28 5.17 22.17
N ALA A 419 20.93 6.30 22.45
CA ALA A 419 20.28 7.53 22.90
C ALA A 419 20.19 8.60 21.81
N SER A 420 20.63 8.31 20.58
CA SER A 420 20.90 9.32 19.55
C SER A 420 19.88 9.35 18.41
N PHE A 421 19.12 8.27 18.19
CA PHE A 421 18.24 8.13 17.03
C PHE A 421 17.20 7.04 17.26
N ASN A 422 16.15 7.00 16.44
CA ASN A 422 15.14 5.94 16.50
C ASN A 422 15.66 4.68 15.79
N THR A 423 15.85 3.60 16.53
CA THR A 423 16.46 2.36 15.99
C THR A 423 15.47 1.56 15.15
N SER A 424 15.97 0.70 14.28
CA SER A 424 15.18 -0.38 13.70
C SER A 424 16.05 -1.60 13.48
N LEU A 425 15.61 -2.74 14.01
CA LEU A 425 16.19 -4.04 13.75
C LEU A 425 15.34 -4.79 12.74
N VAL A 426 16.00 -5.47 11.80
CA VAL A 426 15.32 -6.29 10.80
C VAL A 426 16.09 -7.59 10.58
N ILE A 427 15.37 -8.71 10.52
CA ILE A 427 15.86 -10.01 10.07
C ILE A 427 15.27 -10.28 8.69
N ARG A 428 16.14 -10.65 7.74
CA ARG A 428 15.76 -11.07 6.38
C ARG A 428 16.33 -12.44 6.05
N ASP A 429 15.67 -13.15 5.15
CA ASP A 429 16.22 -14.38 4.57
C ASP A 429 17.33 -14.09 3.54
N ALA A 430 17.94 -15.16 3.00
CA ALA A 430 19.02 -15.05 2.02
C ALA A 430 18.61 -14.33 0.72
N LYS A 431 17.31 -14.20 0.43
CA LYS A 431 16.81 -13.45 -0.72
C LYS A 431 16.37 -12.05 -0.35
N ASP A 432 16.70 -11.55 0.84
CA ASP A 432 16.24 -10.27 1.39
C ASP A 432 14.72 -10.15 1.54
N ASN A 433 14.00 -11.26 1.68
CA ASN A 433 12.60 -11.18 2.10
C ASN A 433 12.56 -10.82 3.58
N LEU A 434 11.67 -9.90 3.95
CA LEU A 434 11.42 -9.58 5.35
C LEU A 434 10.95 -10.84 6.08
N ILE A 435 11.58 -11.13 7.22
CA ILE A 435 11.19 -12.20 8.14
C ILE A 435 10.56 -11.59 9.38
N VAL A 436 11.26 -10.67 10.05
CA VAL A 436 10.82 -10.02 11.29
C VAL A 436 11.45 -8.61 11.37
N ARG A 437 10.70 -7.61 11.85
CA ARG A 437 11.17 -6.23 12.06
C ARG A 437 10.67 -5.66 13.40
N ASN A 438 11.53 -4.91 14.09
CA ASN A 438 11.17 -4.03 15.20
C ASN A 438 11.74 -2.63 14.95
N ASP A 439 11.00 -1.57 15.25
CA ASP A 439 11.46 -0.19 15.23
C ASP A 439 11.34 0.57 16.56
N GLU A 440 10.71 0.02 17.60
CA GLU A 440 10.71 0.62 18.94
C GLU A 440 10.20 -0.33 20.03
N VAL A 441 10.81 -0.29 21.22
CA VAL A 441 10.24 -0.89 22.45
C VAL A 441 9.82 0.24 23.40
N ASP A 442 8.52 0.32 23.69
CA ASP A 442 7.95 1.04 24.85
C ASP A 442 8.39 2.53 25.02
N GLY A 443 8.49 3.30 23.94
CA GLY A 443 8.81 4.74 24.03
C GLY A 443 10.28 5.04 24.34
N VAL A 444 11.15 4.04 24.23
CA VAL A 444 12.61 4.16 24.33
C VAL A 444 13.18 3.96 22.93
N SER A 445 14.22 4.71 22.55
CA SER A 445 14.86 4.62 21.23
C SER A 445 15.55 3.27 20.91
N ASP A 446 15.28 2.23 21.69
CA ASP A 446 15.87 0.89 21.57
C ASP A 446 14.92 -0.05 20.82
N SER A 447 15.48 -1.01 20.07
CA SER A 447 14.70 -2.03 19.34
C SER A 447 15.19 -3.41 19.73
N HIS A 448 14.25 -4.37 19.81
CA HIS A 448 14.53 -5.72 20.27
C HIS A 448 13.77 -6.75 19.45
N ILE A 449 14.46 -7.78 18.94
CA ILE A 449 13.84 -8.90 18.24
C ILE A 449 14.14 -10.19 18.99
N THR A 450 13.09 -10.94 19.29
CA THR A 450 13.18 -12.36 19.66
C THR A 450 12.44 -13.19 18.60
N ALA A 451 13.12 -14.12 17.93
CA ALA A 451 12.51 -14.97 16.90
C ALA A 451 13.07 -16.41 16.95
N ASP A 452 12.23 -17.42 16.71
CA ASP A 452 12.71 -18.81 16.59
C ASP A 452 12.98 -19.13 15.13
N LEU A 453 14.25 -19.35 14.78
CA LEU A 453 14.67 -19.52 13.39
C LEU A 453 15.23 -20.94 13.17
N PRO A 454 14.97 -21.56 12.00
CA PRO A 454 15.68 -22.76 11.58
C PRO A 454 17.17 -22.49 11.33
N ALA A 455 17.93 -23.57 11.18
CA ALA A 455 19.30 -23.48 10.68
C ALA A 455 19.31 -22.79 9.31
N GLY A 456 20.17 -21.79 9.15
CA GLY A 456 20.19 -20.99 7.94
C GLY A 456 21.09 -19.76 8.06
N THR A 457 21.24 -19.06 6.95
CA THR A 457 21.95 -17.79 6.89
C THR A 457 20.93 -16.67 6.74
N TYR A 458 21.03 -15.68 7.63
CA TYR A 458 20.11 -14.55 7.70
C TYR A 458 20.88 -13.25 7.61
N THR A 459 20.23 -12.23 7.05
CA THR A 459 20.74 -10.86 7.03
C THR A 459 20.09 -10.09 8.16
N ILE A 460 20.89 -9.43 9.00
CA ILE A 460 20.45 -8.56 10.08
C ILE A 460 20.73 -7.11 9.67
N VAL A 461 19.71 -6.27 9.68
CA VAL A 461 19.84 -4.83 9.40
C VAL A 461 19.68 -4.09 10.71
N ALA A 462 20.73 -3.42 11.16
CA ALA A 462 20.71 -2.50 12.30
C ALA A 462 20.65 -1.08 11.76
N ALA A 463 19.47 -0.46 11.82
CA ALA A 463 19.16 0.77 11.13
C ALA A 463 18.74 1.93 12.06
N ALA A 464 18.83 3.14 11.54
CA ALA A 464 18.17 4.33 12.07
C ALA A 464 17.10 4.78 11.08
N SER A 465 15.84 4.80 11.53
CA SER A 465 14.70 5.27 10.73
C SER A 465 14.68 6.80 10.59
N SER A 466 15.27 7.50 11.56
CA SER A 466 15.57 8.93 11.53
C SER A 466 16.76 9.24 12.44
N GLY A 467 17.50 10.32 12.16
CA GLY A 467 18.70 10.67 12.93
C GLY A 467 19.94 9.82 12.61
N SER A 468 20.98 9.96 13.43
CA SER A 468 22.27 9.27 13.27
C SER A 468 23.03 9.22 14.60
N GLY A 469 24.04 8.35 14.72
CA GLY A 469 24.86 8.25 15.93
C GLY A 469 25.43 6.87 16.20
N ASN A 470 25.93 6.68 17.43
CA ASN A 470 26.49 5.41 17.88
C ASN A 470 25.40 4.47 18.38
N TYR A 471 25.59 3.17 18.23
CA TYR A 471 24.71 2.15 18.82
C TYR A 471 25.52 0.98 19.37
N ARG A 472 24.86 0.17 20.21
CA ARG A 472 25.32 -1.16 20.62
C ARG A 472 24.31 -2.18 20.13
N LEU A 473 24.80 -3.34 19.71
CA LEU A 473 23.98 -4.47 19.31
C LEU A 473 24.40 -5.70 20.13
N ALA A 474 23.48 -6.23 20.92
CA ALA A 474 23.66 -7.49 21.64
C ALA A 474 23.01 -8.63 20.87
N VAL A 475 23.71 -9.78 20.82
CA VAL A 475 23.35 -10.88 19.93
C VAL A 475 23.46 -12.21 20.64
N LYS A 476 22.35 -12.92 20.75
CA LYS A 476 22.27 -14.19 21.48
C LYS A 476 21.49 -15.23 20.68
N PHE A 477 21.94 -16.48 20.81
CA PHE A 477 21.23 -17.66 20.31
C PHE A 477 21.03 -18.65 21.43
N THR A 478 19.81 -19.16 21.55
CA THR A 478 19.44 -20.19 22.51
C THR A 478 18.90 -21.39 21.74
N PRO A 479 19.68 -22.48 21.58
CA PRO A 479 19.21 -23.67 20.86
C PRO A 479 18.06 -24.32 21.63
N HIS A 480 17.06 -24.79 20.90
CA HIS A 480 16.00 -25.66 21.42
C HIS A 480 15.39 -26.47 20.27
N ASP A 481 14.68 -27.54 20.60
CA ASP A 481 13.99 -28.33 19.57
C ASP A 481 12.87 -27.52 18.92
N ALA A 482 12.64 -27.75 17.62
CA ALA A 482 11.45 -27.24 16.97
C ALA A 482 10.21 -27.81 17.66
N LEU A 483 9.36 -26.95 18.21
CA LEU A 483 8.06 -27.37 18.73
C LEU A 483 7.14 -27.60 17.52
N PRO A 484 6.77 -28.86 17.20
CA PRO A 484 5.84 -29.09 16.10
C PRO A 484 4.49 -28.47 16.47
N CYS A 485 3.88 -27.78 15.50
CA CYS A 485 2.58 -27.13 15.66
C CYS A 485 1.46 -28.18 15.66
N THR A 486 1.38 -28.99 16.72
CA THR A 486 0.42 -30.11 16.78
C THR A 486 -0.92 -29.72 17.39
N TYR A 487 -0.99 -28.57 18.06
CA TYR A 487 -2.23 -28.08 18.64
C TYR A 487 -2.94 -27.16 17.65
N VAL A 488 -4.08 -27.63 17.15
CA VAL A 488 -5.01 -26.84 16.34
C VAL A 488 -6.30 -26.73 17.15
N GLN A 489 -6.64 -25.51 17.56
CA GLN A 489 -7.82 -25.25 18.37
C GLN A 489 -9.09 -25.34 17.50
N ALA A 490 -10.12 -26.03 17.98
CA ALA A 490 -11.42 -25.97 17.31
C ALA A 490 -12.04 -24.58 17.55
N LEU A 491 -12.49 -23.92 16.48
CA LEU A 491 -13.18 -22.64 16.52
C LEU A 491 -14.64 -22.87 16.16
N ASP A 492 -15.52 -22.61 17.12
CA ASP A 492 -16.95 -22.76 16.94
C ASP A 492 -17.46 -21.73 15.92
N LEU A 493 -18.41 -22.14 15.08
CA LEU A 493 -19.05 -21.21 14.14
C LEU A 493 -19.86 -20.19 14.93
N ASN A 494 -19.69 -18.91 14.60
CA ASN A 494 -20.33 -17.78 15.30
C ASN A 494 -19.84 -17.61 16.75
N GLY A 495 -18.56 -17.93 16.97
CA GLY A 495 -17.87 -17.77 18.25
C GLY A 495 -16.46 -17.22 18.07
N GLY A 496 -15.80 -16.99 19.18
CA GLY A 496 -14.46 -16.43 19.22
C GLY A 496 -13.70 -16.79 20.50
N PHE A 497 -12.40 -16.48 20.51
CA PHE A 497 -11.55 -16.63 21.68
C PHE A 497 -10.76 -15.35 21.92
N ILE A 498 -10.54 -15.04 23.19
CA ILE A 498 -9.42 -14.19 23.59
C ILE A 498 -8.24 -15.12 23.86
N GLN A 499 -7.15 -14.92 23.14
CA GLN A 499 -5.92 -15.68 23.26
C GLN A 499 -4.72 -14.76 23.39
N ARG A 500 -3.55 -15.36 23.68
CA ARG A 500 -2.30 -14.62 23.81
C ARG A 500 -1.24 -15.25 22.93
N LEU A 501 -0.81 -14.54 21.88
CA LEU A 501 0.40 -14.90 21.15
C LEU A 501 1.60 -14.73 22.09
N GLY A 502 2.59 -15.61 21.99
CA GLY A 502 3.85 -15.42 22.68
C GLY A 502 4.69 -16.67 22.79
N ARG A 503 5.42 -16.81 23.90
CA ARG A 503 6.37 -17.92 24.13
C ARG A 503 5.73 -19.31 24.16
N GLY A 504 4.44 -19.39 24.51
CA GLY A 504 3.68 -20.65 24.52
C GLY A 504 3.05 -21.02 23.18
N SER A 505 2.97 -20.06 22.25
CA SER A 505 2.37 -20.28 20.92
C SER A 505 3.28 -21.11 20.02
N CYS A 506 2.69 -21.64 18.97
CA CYS A 506 3.44 -22.26 17.89
C CYS A 506 4.32 -21.22 17.16
N ARG A 507 5.20 -21.70 16.27
CA ARG A 507 6.06 -20.85 15.43
C ARG A 507 5.84 -21.15 13.97
N ALA A 508 5.50 -20.13 13.18
CA ALA A 508 5.41 -20.26 11.74
C ALA A 508 6.80 -20.40 11.10
N SER A 509 6.87 -20.73 9.81
CA SER A 509 8.15 -20.92 9.10
C SER A 509 9.02 -19.65 9.02
N ASN A 510 8.44 -18.49 9.28
CA ASN A 510 9.13 -17.20 9.40
C ASN A 510 9.52 -16.87 10.86
N GLY A 511 9.35 -17.82 11.80
CA GLY A 511 9.74 -17.66 13.19
C GLY A 511 8.81 -16.80 14.05
N GLN A 512 7.70 -16.30 13.48
CA GLN A 512 6.70 -15.53 14.22
C GLN A 512 5.80 -16.43 15.07
N PRO A 513 5.29 -15.94 16.22
CA PRO A 513 4.25 -16.64 16.97
C PRO A 513 3.01 -16.85 16.08
N VAL A 514 2.46 -18.05 16.14
CA VAL A 514 1.24 -18.41 15.43
C VAL A 514 0.38 -19.28 16.32
N ASP A 515 -0.93 -19.06 16.27
CA ASP A 515 -1.93 -20.01 16.77
C ASP A 515 -2.77 -20.50 15.60
N TYR A 516 -3.05 -21.80 15.59
CA TYR A 516 -3.85 -22.44 14.55
C TYR A 516 -5.24 -22.79 15.07
N TYR A 517 -6.24 -22.45 14.27
CA TYR A 517 -7.64 -22.75 14.49
C TYR A 517 -8.16 -23.62 13.36
N SER A 518 -9.15 -24.45 13.66
CA SER A 518 -9.88 -25.22 12.65
C SER A 518 -11.38 -25.09 12.85
N PHE A 519 -12.11 -25.04 11.75
CA PHE A 519 -13.56 -25.05 11.76
C PHE A 519 -14.07 -25.89 10.58
N THR A 520 -15.33 -26.32 10.66
CA THR A 520 -15.97 -27.11 9.59
C THR A 520 -17.30 -26.50 9.23
N LEU A 521 -17.52 -26.26 7.95
CA LEU A 521 -18.78 -25.78 7.38
C LEU A 521 -19.62 -26.97 6.93
N ALA A 522 -20.86 -27.06 7.40
CA ALA A 522 -21.81 -28.10 7.01
C ALA A 522 -22.43 -27.86 5.62
N ALA A 523 -22.45 -26.60 5.18
CA ALA A 523 -22.95 -26.14 3.91
C ALA A 523 -22.08 -24.98 3.40
N ASP A 524 -22.18 -24.68 2.12
CA ASP A 524 -21.50 -23.53 1.54
C ASP A 524 -21.92 -22.25 2.29
N SER A 525 -20.95 -21.49 2.78
CA SER A 525 -21.18 -20.35 3.68
C SER A 525 -20.24 -19.20 3.38
N LEU A 526 -20.70 -17.97 3.63
CA LEU A 526 -19.82 -16.82 3.78
C LEU A 526 -19.21 -16.83 5.17
N VAL A 527 -17.88 -16.75 5.24
CA VAL A 527 -17.11 -16.70 6.48
C VAL A 527 -16.53 -15.31 6.66
N LEU A 528 -16.73 -14.75 7.85
CA LEU A 528 -16.03 -13.59 8.39
C LEU A 528 -15.08 -14.10 9.48
N ALA A 529 -13.78 -13.91 9.30
CA ALA A 529 -12.80 -14.10 10.36
C ALA A 529 -12.11 -12.77 10.63
N VAL A 530 -12.06 -12.41 11.91
CA VAL A 530 -11.49 -11.15 12.37
C VAL A 530 -10.49 -11.49 13.46
N MET A 531 -9.35 -10.81 13.46
CA MET A 531 -8.45 -10.77 14.60
C MET A 531 -8.30 -9.31 15.03
N THR A 532 -8.66 -9.02 16.29
CA THR A 532 -8.49 -7.67 16.86
C THR A 532 -7.46 -7.66 17.97
N SER A 533 -6.67 -6.59 18.03
CA SER A 533 -5.75 -6.39 19.14
C SER A 533 -5.35 -4.94 19.34
N SER A 534 -4.96 -4.60 20.57
CA SER A 534 -4.21 -3.39 20.89
C SER A 534 -2.73 -3.68 21.21
N GLU A 535 -2.32 -4.94 21.18
CA GLU A 535 -0.98 -5.42 21.58
C GLU A 535 -0.23 -6.14 20.45
N VAL A 536 -0.91 -6.59 19.40
CA VAL A 536 -0.31 -7.23 18.23
C VAL A 536 -0.76 -6.55 16.94
N ASP A 537 0.12 -6.53 15.96
CA ASP A 537 -0.23 -6.17 14.59
C ASP A 537 -0.69 -7.47 13.92
N GLY A 538 -1.97 -7.60 13.57
CA GLY A 538 -2.55 -8.92 13.28
C GLY A 538 -2.20 -9.42 11.88
N PHE A 539 -2.09 -10.74 11.71
CA PHE A 539 -2.02 -11.36 10.38
C PHE A 539 -2.80 -12.68 10.37
N LEU A 540 -3.82 -12.78 9.53
CA LEU A 540 -4.61 -13.98 9.34
C LEU A 540 -4.23 -14.71 8.04
N THR A 541 -4.17 -16.04 8.10
CA THR A 541 -4.10 -16.90 6.91
C THR A 541 -5.19 -17.95 6.98
N LEU A 542 -6.08 -17.98 5.99
CA LEU A 542 -7.09 -19.02 5.80
C LEU A 542 -6.58 -20.07 4.81
N THR A 543 -6.69 -21.34 5.17
CA THR A 543 -6.32 -22.49 4.34
C THR A 543 -7.45 -23.52 4.25
N ASP A 544 -7.47 -24.29 3.16
CA ASP A 544 -8.31 -25.48 3.06
C ASP A 544 -7.71 -26.69 3.81
N ALA A 545 -8.44 -27.81 3.85
CA ALA A 545 -7.99 -29.04 4.48
C ALA A 545 -6.71 -29.65 3.87
N ALA A 546 -6.34 -29.28 2.65
CA ALA A 546 -5.09 -29.70 2.01
C ALA A 546 -3.91 -28.74 2.32
N GLY A 547 -4.16 -27.67 3.06
CA GLY A 547 -3.18 -26.64 3.39
C GLY A 547 -2.98 -25.60 2.28
N ASN A 548 -3.83 -25.58 1.25
CA ASN A 548 -3.76 -24.54 0.23
C ASN A 548 -4.25 -23.23 0.82
N VAL A 549 -3.49 -22.15 0.60
CA VAL A 549 -3.88 -20.80 1.03
C VAL A 549 -5.08 -20.33 0.21
N LEU A 550 -6.17 -20.01 0.91
CA LEU A 550 -7.38 -19.44 0.35
C LEU A 550 -7.46 -17.93 0.54
N ARG A 551 -6.91 -17.44 1.66
CA ARG A 551 -6.89 -16.02 1.99
C ARG A 551 -5.74 -15.67 2.92
N THR A 552 -5.24 -14.46 2.81
CA THR A 552 -4.35 -13.83 3.79
C THR A 552 -4.73 -12.38 3.92
N ASP A 553 -4.71 -11.84 5.13
CA ASP A 553 -4.94 -10.42 5.37
C ASP A 553 -4.17 -9.99 6.63
N ASP A 554 -3.73 -8.74 6.68
CA ASP A 554 -3.01 -8.14 7.81
C ASP A 554 -3.65 -6.85 8.34
N ASN A 555 -4.39 -6.09 7.51
CA ASN A 555 -4.85 -4.76 7.93
C ASN A 555 -6.20 -4.31 7.36
N SER A 556 -7.00 -5.20 6.75
CA SER A 556 -8.26 -4.80 6.12
C SER A 556 -9.43 -4.54 7.08
N TYR A 557 -9.28 -4.86 8.38
CA TYR A 557 -10.24 -4.48 9.43
C TYR A 557 -9.93 -3.00 9.77
N GLY A 558 -8.87 -2.70 10.51
CA GLY A 558 -8.45 -1.32 10.84
C GLY A 558 -7.56 -1.31 12.08
N SER A 559 -6.78 -0.24 12.34
CA SER A 559 -5.76 -0.25 13.41
C SER A 559 -4.76 -1.42 13.31
N ASN A 560 -4.42 -1.84 12.07
CA ASN A 560 -3.60 -3.02 11.76
C ASN A 560 -4.23 -4.37 12.18
N ASP A 561 -5.56 -4.42 12.32
CA ASP A 561 -6.30 -5.66 12.52
C ASP A 561 -6.68 -6.29 11.15
N PRO A 562 -6.53 -7.61 10.96
CA PRO A 562 -6.93 -8.28 9.73
C PRO A 562 -8.40 -8.76 9.73
N LEU A 563 -8.99 -8.72 8.54
CA LEU A 563 -10.35 -9.10 8.19
C LEU A 563 -10.37 -10.03 6.97
N ILE A 564 -10.84 -11.25 7.17
CA ILE A 564 -11.11 -12.18 6.07
C ILE A 564 -12.61 -12.32 5.89
N VAL A 565 -13.13 -11.88 4.74
CA VAL A 565 -14.47 -12.22 4.27
C VAL A 565 -14.35 -13.12 3.05
N GLN A 566 -14.76 -14.39 3.16
CA GLN A 566 -14.55 -15.38 2.11
C GLN A 566 -15.75 -16.33 1.99
N TYR A 567 -16.30 -16.47 0.78
CA TYR A 567 -17.26 -17.54 0.48
C TYR A 567 -16.51 -18.86 0.33
N LEU A 568 -16.93 -19.87 1.09
CA LEU A 568 -16.30 -21.17 1.19
C LEU A 568 -17.35 -22.28 0.98
N PRO A 569 -17.03 -23.32 0.19
CA PRO A 569 -17.85 -24.52 0.13
C PRO A 569 -17.98 -25.23 1.49
N ALA A 570 -18.89 -26.19 1.60
CA ALA A 570 -18.90 -27.13 2.73
C ALA A 570 -17.55 -27.87 2.81
N GLY A 571 -16.96 -27.96 4.01
CA GLY A 571 -15.65 -28.53 4.19
C GLY A 571 -14.96 -28.10 5.48
N SER A 572 -13.73 -28.59 5.69
CA SER A 572 -12.89 -28.23 6.83
C SER A 572 -11.81 -27.25 6.41
N TYR A 573 -11.55 -26.28 7.29
CA TYR A 573 -10.66 -25.15 7.04
C TYR A 573 -9.79 -24.88 8.27
N GLN A 574 -8.67 -24.20 8.05
CA GLN A 574 -7.82 -23.70 9.14
C GLN A 574 -7.55 -22.21 9.01
N LEU A 575 -7.55 -21.52 10.15
CA LEU A 575 -7.06 -20.15 10.30
C LEU A 575 -5.74 -20.17 11.07
N ALA A 576 -4.74 -19.45 10.59
CA ALA A 576 -3.52 -19.17 11.32
C ALA A 576 -3.53 -17.68 11.70
N ALA A 577 -3.55 -17.40 13.00
CA ALA A 577 -3.44 -16.05 13.56
C ALA A 577 -1.99 -15.80 13.98
N ARG A 578 -1.39 -14.73 13.47
CA ARG A 578 0.00 -14.34 13.74
C ARG A 578 0.07 -12.89 14.14
N ASP A 579 1.17 -12.56 14.81
CA ASP A 579 1.64 -11.19 14.93
C ASP A 579 2.51 -10.90 13.71
N SER A 580 2.14 -9.90 12.92
CA SER A 580 2.88 -9.42 11.75
C SER A 580 4.17 -8.71 12.19
N SER A 581 4.25 -8.27 13.46
CA SER A 581 5.41 -7.65 14.08
C SER A 581 6.34 -8.68 14.77
N SER A 582 7.33 -8.17 15.50
CA SER A 582 8.43 -8.92 16.11
C SER A 582 8.37 -9.05 17.63
N THR A 583 7.44 -8.37 18.30
CA THR A 583 7.47 -8.20 19.76
C THR A 583 6.54 -9.17 20.46
N ALA A 584 7.11 -10.01 21.33
CA ALA A 584 6.52 -10.74 22.48
C ALA A 584 5.23 -11.57 22.29
N GLY A 585 4.52 -11.42 21.17
CA GLY A 585 3.08 -11.61 21.07
C GLY A 585 2.32 -10.76 22.10
N GLY A 586 0.99 -10.80 21.99
CA GLY A 586 0.10 -10.04 22.85
C GLY A 586 -1.26 -10.68 22.90
N LEU A 587 -2.15 -10.08 23.69
CA LEU A 587 -3.55 -10.46 23.70
C LEU A 587 -4.20 -10.11 22.36
N TYR A 588 -4.96 -11.04 21.82
CA TYR A 588 -5.81 -10.79 20.66
C TYR A 588 -7.13 -11.50 20.85
N GLU A 589 -8.15 -10.99 20.20
CA GLU A 589 -9.43 -11.68 20.04
C GLU A 589 -9.54 -12.18 18.60
N ILE A 590 -9.89 -13.45 18.43
CA ILE A 590 -10.29 -13.99 17.13
C ILE A 590 -11.79 -14.26 17.14
N ASP A 591 -12.51 -13.73 16.16
CA ASP A 591 -13.95 -13.91 15.99
C ASP A 591 -14.25 -14.53 14.64
N LEU A 592 -15.09 -15.56 14.62
CA LEU A 592 -15.53 -16.27 13.42
C LEU A 592 -17.04 -16.18 13.29
N ARG A 593 -17.52 -15.43 12.30
CA ARG A 593 -18.95 -15.39 11.94
C ARG A 593 -19.18 -16.11 10.63
N THR A 594 -20.34 -16.75 10.52
CA THR A 594 -20.74 -17.47 9.33
C THR A 594 -22.19 -17.17 8.97
N THR A 595 -22.45 -17.06 7.67
CA THR A 595 -23.80 -17.00 7.12
C THR A 595 -23.91 -18.04 6.02
N GLU A 596 -24.86 -18.97 6.14
CA GLU A 596 -25.10 -19.97 5.10
C GLU A 596 -25.51 -19.30 3.79
N GLY A 597 -25.04 -19.86 2.67
CA GLY A 597 -25.33 -19.38 1.33
C GLY A 597 -24.23 -18.53 0.72
N ALA A 598 -24.35 -18.34 -0.59
CA ALA A 598 -23.42 -17.52 -1.35
C ALA A 598 -23.54 -16.05 -0.97
N ARG A 599 -22.39 -15.35 -0.99
CA ARG A 599 -22.39 -13.90 -1.04
C ARG A 599 -23.12 -13.47 -2.33
N PRO A 600 -24.06 -12.50 -2.28
CA PRO A 600 -24.65 -11.94 -3.48
C PRO A 600 -23.54 -11.50 -4.46
N PRO A 601 -23.65 -11.83 -5.75
CA PRO A 601 -22.67 -11.38 -6.73
C PRO A 601 -22.75 -9.86 -6.88
N PHE A 602 -21.61 -9.20 -6.66
CA PHE A 602 -21.40 -7.74 -6.80
C PHE A 602 -22.14 -6.87 -5.78
N CYS A 603 -21.69 -5.61 -5.69
CA CYS A 603 -22.39 -4.51 -5.01
C CYS A 603 -23.69 -4.14 -5.76
N MET A 604 -24.51 -5.15 -6.06
CA MET A 604 -25.77 -4.96 -6.77
C MET A 604 -26.76 -4.24 -5.85
N PRO A 605 -27.61 -3.37 -6.41
CA PRO A 605 -28.71 -2.81 -5.65
C PRO A 605 -29.59 -3.91 -5.05
N LYS A 606 -29.87 -3.84 -3.74
CA LYS A 606 -30.78 -4.74 -3.04
C LYS A 606 -32.20 -4.65 -3.59
N ALA A 607 -32.60 -3.43 -3.98
CA ALA A 607 -33.88 -3.14 -4.58
C ALA A 607 -33.82 -1.84 -5.37
N THR A 608 -34.80 -1.66 -6.26
CA THR A 608 -35.12 -0.36 -6.84
C THR A 608 -36.11 0.37 -5.94
N MET A 609 -35.79 1.60 -5.57
CA MET A 609 -36.60 2.51 -4.77
C MET A 609 -37.34 3.49 -5.69
N ALA A 610 -38.67 3.50 -5.59
CA ALA A 610 -39.49 4.54 -6.19
C ALA A 610 -39.65 5.73 -5.24
N GLN A 611 -40.00 6.90 -5.77
CA GLN A 611 -40.38 8.04 -4.93
C GLN A 611 -41.61 7.68 -4.08
N GLY A 612 -41.56 8.00 -2.79
CA GLY A 612 -42.53 7.60 -1.76
C GLY A 612 -42.26 6.22 -1.13
N ALA A 613 -41.24 5.47 -1.56
CA ALA A 613 -40.93 4.15 -1.03
C ALA A 613 -40.14 4.22 0.29
N THR A 614 -40.38 3.21 1.13
CA THR A 614 -39.59 2.92 2.33
C THR A 614 -39.09 1.48 2.26
N ALA A 615 -37.83 1.26 2.62
CA ALA A 615 -37.22 -0.04 2.76
C ALA A 615 -36.60 -0.15 4.16
N THR A 616 -36.62 -1.35 4.72
CA THR A 616 -35.84 -1.69 5.91
C THR A 616 -34.72 -2.64 5.52
N GLY A 617 -33.62 -2.58 6.23
CA GLY A 617 -32.49 -3.47 6.01
C GLY A 617 -31.64 -3.63 7.25
N GLU A 618 -30.56 -4.38 7.09
CA GLU A 618 -29.57 -4.60 8.13
C GLU A 618 -28.21 -4.70 7.44
N ILE A 619 -27.32 -3.77 7.78
CA ILE A 619 -25.93 -3.80 7.30
C ILE A 619 -25.23 -4.93 8.04
N ARG A 620 -24.57 -5.81 7.28
CA ARG A 620 -23.75 -6.92 7.79
C ARG A 620 -22.53 -7.12 6.88
N TYR A 621 -21.58 -7.94 7.33
CA TYR A 621 -20.45 -8.41 6.50
C TYR A 621 -20.86 -9.17 5.21
N THR A 622 -22.14 -9.53 5.08
CA THR A 622 -22.71 -10.08 3.85
C THR A 622 -23.00 -9.03 2.77
N GLY A 623 -22.92 -7.74 3.11
CA GLY A 623 -23.16 -6.61 2.22
C GLY A 623 -22.05 -6.35 1.19
N CYS A 624 -22.23 -5.28 0.41
CA CYS A 624 -21.18 -4.75 -0.45
C CYS A 624 -20.03 -4.24 0.43
N GLN A 625 -18.79 -4.49 0.05
CA GLN A 625 -17.67 -3.78 0.66
C GLN A 625 -17.39 -2.52 -0.17
N TYR A 626 -17.59 -1.36 0.44
CA TYR A 626 -17.44 -0.05 -0.20
C TYR A 626 -15.95 0.30 -0.36
N GLY A 627 -15.66 1.38 -1.10
CA GLY A 627 -14.28 1.78 -1.43
C GLY A 627 -13.40 2.13 -0.23
N ASP A 628 -14.01 2.41 0.92
CA ASP A 628 -13.34 2.68 2.19
C ASP A 628 -13.38 1.48 3.16
N ASN A 629 -13.60 0.27 2.63
CA ASN A 629 -13.68 -1.01 3.34
C ASN A 629 -14.91 -1.23 4.24
N THR A 630 -15.76 -0.22 4.45
CA THR A 630 -17.03 -0.38 5.18
C THR A 630 -18.01 -1.31 4.45
N PHE A 631 -18.91 -1.95 5.20
CA PHE A 631 -20.02 -2.68 4.58
C PHE A 631 -21.18 -1.74 4.28
N ALA A 632 -21.73 -1.88 3.08
CA ALA A 632 -22.81 -1.04 2.59
C ALA A 632 -23.91 -1.85 1.94
N ASP A 633 -25.11 -1.29 1.99
CA ASP A 633 -26.27 -1.74 1.23
C ASP A 633 -26.58 -0.71 0.14
N LEU A 634 -26.65 -1.15 -1.11
CA LEU A 634 -26.92 -0.28 -2.25
C LEU A 634 -28.39 -0.39 -2.67
N TYR A 635 -28.96 0.74 -3.08
CA TYR A 635 -30.31 0.82 -3.63
C TYR A 635 -30.31 1.63 -4.92
N GLN A 636 -31.14 1.25 -5.88
CA GLN A 636 -31.25 1.97 -7.14
C GLN A 636 -32.43 2.93 -7.08
N LEU A 637 -32.22 4.22 -7.35
CA LEU A 637 -33.30 5.19 -7.50
C LEU A 637 -33.51 5.46 -9.00
N THR A 638 -34.76 5.36 -9.47
CA THR A 638 -35.10 5.70 -10.86
C THR A 638 -36.13 6.83 -10.89
N LEU A 639 -35.79 7.93 -11.53
CA LEU A 639 -36.66 9.07 -11.76
C LEU A 639 -37.10 9.12 -13.21
N THR A 640 -38.40 9.24 -13.45
CA THR A 640 -38.99 9.33 -14.80
C THR A 640 -39.10 10.76 -15.32
N ALA A 641 -38.98 11.74 -14.43
CA ALA A 641 -38.97 13.17 -14.70
C ALA A 641 -38.05 13.87 -13.69
N ASP A 642 -37.61 15.07 -14.03
CA ASP A 642 -36.86 15.92 -13.10
C ASP A 642 -37.68 16.20 -11.85
N GLY A 643 -37.05 16.17 -10.68
CA GLY A 643 -37.76 16.30 -9.42
C GLY A 643 -36.86 16.54 -8.23
N GLN A 644 -37.44 17.07 -7.16
CA GLN A 644 -36.79 17.14 -5.85
C GLN A 644 -37.01 15.81 -5.14
N VAL A 645 -35.93 15.21 -4.65
CA VAL A 645 -35.95 14.00 -3.84
C VAL A 645 -35.49 14.30 -2.43
N ASP A 646 -36.16 13.69 -1.45
CA ASP A 646 -35.76 13.70 -0.05
C ASP A 646 -35.46 12.26 0.37
N ILE A 647 -34.19 11.96 0.62
CA ILE A 647 -33.70 10.63 0.99
C ILE A 647 -33.36 10.69 2.48
N ARG A 648 -33.90 9.79 3.29
CA ARG A 648 -33.62 9.68 4.72
C ARG A 648 -33.16 8.29 5.09
N LEU A 649 -32.14 8.23 5.92
CA LEU A 649 -31.62 7.01 6.51
C LEU A 649 -31.69 7.13 8.03
N ASP A 650 -32.54 6.30 8.62
CA ASP A 650 -32.75 6.24 10.06
C ASP A 650 -32.16 4.95 10.62
N SER A 651 -31.30 5.05 11.65
CA SER A 651 -30.73 3.91 12.36
C SER A 651 -30.63 4.19 13.86
N SER A 652 -30.99 3.21 14.68
CA SER A 652 -30.74 3.23 16.13
C SER A 652 -29.48 2.45 16.51
N ASP A 653 -28.92 1.70 15.56
CA ASP A 653 -27.89 0.70 15.81
C ASP A 653 -26.49 1.22 15.44
N PHE A 654 -26.43 2.24 14.56
CA PHE A 654 -25.18 2.86 14.09
C PHE A 654 -25.40 4.32 13.69
N ASP A 655 -24.32 5.08 13.57
CA ASP A 655 -24.33 6.44 13.02
C ASP A 655 -24.49 6.42 11.49
N ALA A 656 -25.57 6.97 10.97
CA ALA A 656 -26.00 6.78 9.60
C ALA A 656 -25.16 7.60 8.61
N TYR A 657 -24.86 7.05 7.44
CA TYR A 657 -24.19 7.79 6.38
C TYR A 657 -24.80 7.44 5.01
N LEU A 658 -25.25 8.49 4.32
CA LEU A 658 -25.84 8.42 2.99
C LEU A 658 -24.89 9.00 1.96
N ILE A 659 -24.69 8.25 0.87
CA ILE A 659 -24.00 8.75 -0.31
C ILE A 659 -24.91 8.54 -1.52
N LEU A 660 -25.09 9.57 -2.33
CA LEU A 660 -25.80 9.52 -3.59
C LEU A 660 -24.79 9.53 -4.74
N LEU A 661 -24.84 8.48 -5.56
CA LEU A 661 -24.00 8.33 -6.75
C LEU A 661 -24.83 8.47 -8.03
N ASP A 662 -24.20 8.97 -9.09
CA ASP A 662 -24.73 8.87 -10.45
C ASP A 662 -24.66 7.42 -10.99
N ALA A 663 -25.20 7.20 -12.19
CA ALA A 663 -25.18 5.88 -12.83
C ALA A 663 -23.76 5.32 -13.10
N LYS A 664 -22.75 6.20 -13.21
CA LYS A 664 -21.35 5.86 -13.42
C LYS A 664 -20.55 5.77 -12.12
N GLY A 665 -21.20 5.95 -10.96
CA GLY A 665 -20.57 5.87 -9.65
C GLY A 665 -19.75 7.11 -9.29
N ALA A 666 -20.03 8.27 -9.89
CA ALA A 666 -19.49 9.53 -9.39
C ALA A 666 -20.35 10.04 -8.24
N GLU A 667 -19.72 10.64 -7.24
CA GLU A 667 -20.42 11.19 -6.10
C GLU A 667 -21.15 12.48 -6.45
N MET A 668 -22.42 12.54 -6.05
CA MET A 668 -23.31 13.68 -6.29
C MET A 668 -23.58 14.45 -5.01
N ASP A 669 -23.70 13.73 -3.89
CA ASP A 669 -24.02 14.28 -2.58
C ASP A 669 -23.81 13.26 -1.47
N GLU A 670 -23.55 13.73 -0.26
CA GLU A 670 -23.38 12.91 0.93
C GLU A 670 -23.84 13.63 2.21
N ASP A 671 -24.22 12.87 3.25
CA ASP A 671 -24.66 13.39 4.55
C ASP A 671 -24.65 12.28 5.62
N ASP A 672 -24.24 12.63 6.83
CA ASP A 672 -24.13 11.75 8.00
C ASP A 672 -25.05 12.15 9.18
N ASP A 673 -25.38 13.44 9.39
CA ASP A 673 -26.08 13.85 10.62
C ASP A 673 -27.28 14.81 10.46
N SER A 674 -27.62 15.24 9.24
CA SER A 674 -28.66 16.27 9.05
C SER A 674 -30.10 15.75 9.17
N GLY A 675 -30.29 14.43 9.31
CA GLY A 675 -31.57 13.77 9.58
C GLY A 675 -32.05 13.91 11.03
N GLY A 676 -31.15 14.32 11.94
CA GLY A 676 -31.41 14.53 13.37
C GLY A 676 -30.97 13.34 14.23
N ASN A 677 -30.35 13.63 15.39
CA ASN A 677 -29.49 12.68 16.11
C ASN A 677 -28.31 12.25 15.23
N THR A 678 -28.10 10.94 15.05
CA THR A 678 -27.07 10.30 14.22
C THR A 678 -27.69 9.71 12.94
N ASN A 679 -28.68 10.42 12.39
CA ASN A 679 -29.41 9.99 11.18
C ASN A 679 -29.04 10.91 10.02
N ALA A 680 -29.04 10.38 8.80
CA ALA A 680 -28.68 11.10 7.59
C ALA A 680 -29.90 11.48 6.74
N ARG A 681 -29.81 12.63 6.05
CA ARG A 681 -30.84 13.12 5.13
C ARG A 681 -30.25 13.92 3.97
N LEU A 682 -30.51 13.46 2.75
CA LEU A 682 -30.22 14.22 1.53
C LEU A 682 -31.49 14.88 0.98
N THR A 683 -31.38 16.12 0.53
CA THR A 683 -32.43 16.80 -0.25
C THR A 683 -31.82 17.41 -1.49
N ARG A 684 -32.11 16.85 -2.66
CA ARG A 684 -31.49 17.26 -3.93
C ARG A 684 -32.49 17.31 -5.07
N ALA A 685 -32.28 18.26 -5.98
CA ALA A 685 -32.98 18.30 -7.26
C ALA A 685 -32.21 17.44 -8.26
N LEU A 686 -32.86 16.42 -8.81
CA LEU A 686 -32.26 15.46 -9.72
C LEU A 686 -33.01 15.47 -11.06
N ALA A 687 -32.28 15.27 -12.14
CA ALA A 687 -32.88 15.05 -13.45
C ALA A 687 -33.47 13.63 -13.55
N ALA A 688 -34.34 13.41 -14.53
CA ALA A 688 -34.77 12.05 -14.89
C ALA A 688 -33.54 11.16 -15.18
N GLY A 689 -33.51 9.96 -14.60
CA GLY A 689 -32.34 9.11 -14.68
C GLY A 689 -32.31 8.01 -13.63
N THR A 690 -31.19 7.29 -13.60
CA THR A 690 -30.89 6.25 -12.60
C THR A 690 -29.74 6.71 -11.71
N TYR A 691 -29.90 6.50 -10.41
CA TYR A 691 -28.95 6.86 -9.37
C TYR A 691 -28.77 5.67 -8.42
N THR A 692 -27.66 5.68 -7.68
CA THR A 692 -27.39 4.67 -6.64
C THR A 692 -27.34 5.37 -5.29
N ILE A 693 -28.14 4.89 -4.35
CA ILE A 693 -28.10 5.30 -2.95
C ILE A 693 -27.24 4.27 -2.21
N VAL A 694 -26.18 4.72 -1.58
CA VAL A 694 -25.32 3.93 -0.70
C VAL A 694 -25.77 4.19 0.74
N VAL A 695 -26.08 3.10 1.45
CA VAL A 695 -26.45 3.11 2.86
C VAL A 695 -25.32 2.42 3.63
N LYS A 696 -24.64 3.15 4.50
CA LYS A 696 -23.51 2.65 5.30
C LYS A 696 -23.47 3.31 6.68
N PRO A 697 -22.72 2.76 7.65
CA PRO A 697 -22.32 3.51 8.83
C PRO A 697 -21.35 4.64 8.47
N PHE A 698 -21.37 5.74 9.23
CA PHE A 698 -20.33 6.77 9.23
C PHE A 698 -19.05 6.27 9.93
N GLY A 699 -19.24 5.46 10.98
CA GLY A 699 -18.16 4.81 11.69
C GLY A 699 -17.48 3.71 10.87
N ASP A 700 -16.75 2.83 11.55
CA ASP A 700 -16.00 1.78 10.86
C ASP A 700 -16.89 0.57 10.50
N TYR A 701 -16.31 -0.44 9.85
CA TYR A 701 -17.01 -1.65 9.42
C TYR A 701 -17.56 -2.50 10.62
N ARG A 702 -17.21 -2.21 11.88
CA ARG A 702 -17.78 -2.84 13.09
C ARG A 702 -19.20 -2.36 13.34
N ASP A 703 -19.52 -1.15 12.89
CA ASP A 703 -20.83 -0.55 13.03
C ASP A 703 -21.81 -1.18 12.03
N GLN A 704 -22.56 -2.14 12.52
CA GLN A 704 -23.52 -2.95 11.76
C GLN A 704 -24.85 -2.93 12.50
N GLY A 705 -25.94 -3.04 11.76
CA GLY A 705 -27.25 -3.02 12.39
C GLY A 705 -28.38 -2.66 11.45
N LYS A 706 -29.56 -2.53 12.02
CA LYS A 706 -30.81 -2.32 11.29
C LYS A 706 -31.00 -0.86 10.94
N TYR A 707 -31.60 -0.62 9.80
CA TYR A 707 -31.94 0.73 9.35
C TYR A 707 -33.28 0.77 8.61
N THR A 708 -33.79 1.98 8.45
CA THR A 708 -34.90 2.32 7.57
C THR A 708 -34.43 3.38 6.57
N LEU A 709 -34.55 3.07 5.27
CA LEU A 709 -34.32 4.00 4.17
C LEU A 709 -35.67 4.47 3.62
N SER A 710 -35.87 5.77 3.46
CA SER A 710 -37.04 6.31 2.77
C SER A 710 -36.66 7.31 1.69
N VAL A 711 -37.39 7.30 0.58
CA VAL A 711 -37.25 8.25 -0.54
C VAL A 711 -38.60 8.92 -0.72
N LYS A 712 -38.66 10.25 -0.64
CA LYS A 712 -39.90 11.04 -0.76
C LYS A 712 -39.87 12.00 -1.93
#